data_AF-Q3Z1Q5-F1
#
_entry.id   AF-Q3Z1Q5-F1
#
_cell.length_a   1.000
_cell.length_b   1.000
_cell.length_c   1.000
_cell.angle_alpha   90.00
_cell.angle_beta   90.00
_cell.angle_gamma   90.00
#
_symmetry.space_group_name_H-M   'P 1'
#
loop_
_entity.id
_entity.type
_entity.pdbx_description
1 polymer ?
#
loop_
_entity_poly.entity_id
_entity_poly.type
_entity_poly.pdbx_seq_one_letter_code
_entity_poly.pdbx_strand_id
1 'polypeptide(L)'
;MQDQDSVITVRRLYNGYFGNGTVNISNNGLINNKEYSLVGVQDGSHGVVNVTDKGHWSFLGTGEAFRYIYIGDAGDGELNVSREGKVDSGIITAGMKETGTGNITVKDKNSVITNLGTNLGYDGHGEMNISNEGLVVSNGGSSLGYGENGVGNVSITTGGMWEVNKNVYTTIGVAGVGNLNISDGGKFVSQNITFLGDKASGIGTLNLMDATSSFDTVGINVGNFGSGIVNVSNGATLNSTGYGFIGGNASGKGIVNISTDSLWNLKTSSTNAQLLQVGVLGTGELNITTGGIVKARDTQIALNDKSKGDVRVDGQNSLLETFNMYVGTSGTGTLTLTNSGTLNVEGGEVYLGVFEPAVGTLNIGAAHGEAAADAGYITNATKVEFGSGEGVFVFNHTNNSDAGYQVDMLITGDDKDGKVIHDAGHTVFNAGNTYSGKTLVNDGLLTIASHTADGVTGMGSSEVTIASPGTLDILASTNSAGDYTLTNALKGDGLMRVQLSSYDKMFGFTHATGTEFAGVAQLKDRTFTLERDNTAALTHAMLQSDSENTTSVNVGEQSIGGLAMNGGTLIFDTDIPAATLAEGYISVDTLVVGAGDYTWKGRNYQVNGTGDVLIDVPKPWNDPIANNPLTTLNLLEHDDSHVGVQLVKAQTVIGSGGSLTLRDLQGDEVEADKTLHIAQNGTVVAEGDYGFRLTTAPGDGLYVNYGLKALNIHGGQKLTLAEHGGAYGATADMSAK
;
A
#
# COMPACT_ATOMS: atom_id res chain seq x y z
N MET A 1 -59.81 32.51 -9.41
CA MET A 1 -59.34 33.86 -9.76
C MET A 1 -58.86 33.80 -11.20
N GLN A 2 -59.77 34.06 -12.14
CA GLN A 2 -59.50 33.97 -13.59
C GLN A 2 -59.73 35.31 -14.30
N ASP A 3 -60.47 36.24 -13.68
CA ASP A 3 -60.59 37.60 -14.19
C ASP A 3 -59.27 38.35 -13.95
N GLN A 4 -58.85 39.08 -14.97
CA GLN A 4 -57.57 39.77 -14.99
C GLN A 4 -57.43 40.72 -13.79
N ASP A 5 -56.28 40.69 -13.12
CA ASP A 5 -55.91 41.62 -12.03
C ASP A 5 -56.83 41.56 -10.78
N SER A 6 -57.59 40.47 -10.62
CA SER A 6 -58.45 40.28 -9.45
C SER A 6 -57.63 40.18 -8.16
N VAL A 7 -58.18 40.69 -7.04
CA VAL A 7 -57.54 40.58 -5.72
C VAL A 7 -58.50 39.99 -4.68
N ILE A 8 -58.09 38.93 -3.99
CA ILE A 8 -58.77 38.38 -2.81
C ILE A 8 -57.85 38.48 -1.61
N THR A 9 -58.37 38.94 -0.47
CA THR A 9 -57.66 38.90 0.80
C THR A 9 -58.40 38.01 1.79
N VAL A 10 -57.74 36.97 2.28
CA VAL A 10 -58.29 36.04 3.27
C VAL A 10 -57.44 36.03 4.54
N ARG A 11 -58.06 35.68 5.66
CA ARG A 11 -57.33 35.45 6.91
C ARG A 11 -56.64 34.08 6.90
N ARG A 12 -57.36 33.05 6.43
CA ARG A 12 -56.95 31.65 6.32
C ARG A 12 -57.56 31.07 5.07
N LEU A 13 -56.88 30.10 4.46
CA LEU A 13 -57.42 29.33 3.35
C LEU A 13 -57.37 27.84 3.70
N TYR A 14 -58.51 27.17 3.61
CA TYR A 14 -58.59 25.71 3.72
C TYR A 14 -59.10 25.20 2.39
N ASN A 15 -58.31 24.38 1.70
CA ASN A 15 -58.65 23.81 0.42
C ASN A 15 -58.69 22.28 0.52
N GLY A 16 -59.82 21.68 0.16
CA GLY A 16 -60.05 20.25 0.36
C GLY A 16 -60.06 19.86 1.84
N TYR A 17 -61.02 20.36 2.63
CA TYR A 17 -61.05 20.10 4.09
C TYR A 17 -61.55 18.68 4.42
N PHE A 18 -62.69 18.26 3.88
CA PHE A 18 -63.27 16.91 4.05
C PHE A 18 -63.47 16.18 2.70
N GLY A 19 -63.00 16.77 1.60
CA GLY A 19 -63.24 16.28 0.25
C GLY A 19 -62.35 17.01 -0.75
N ASN A 20 -62.81 17.14 -1.99
CA ASN A 20 -61.98 17.67 -3.08
C ASN A 20 -62.14 19.19 -3.23
N GLY A 21 -61.04 19.92 -3.42
CA GLY A 21 -61.05 21.35 -3.67
C GLY A 21 -59.97 21.80 -4.64
N THR A 22 -60.28 22.80 -5.46
CA THR A 22 -59.32 23.38 -6.42
C THR A 22 -59.38 24.90 -6.35
N VAL A 23 -58.22 25.53 -6.19
CA VAL A 23 -58.04 26.99 -6.23
C VAL A 23 -57.12 27.34 -7.40
N ASN A 24 -57.65 28.09 -8.37
CA ASN A 24 -56.87 28.61 -9.49
C ASN A 24 -56.60 30.10 -9.30
N ILE A 25 -55.34 30.48 -9.31
CA ILE A 25 -54.82 31.85 -9.29
C ILE A 25 -54.11 32.08 -10.62
N SER A 26 -54.77 32.79 -11.54
CA SER A 26 -54.26 33.01 -12.90
C SER A 26 -54.49 34.44 -13.38
N ASN A 27 -53.95 34.76 -14.56
CA ASN A 27 -54.17 36.04 -15.26
C ASN A 27 -53.82 37.27 -14.41
N ASN A 28 -52.64 37.27 -13.77
CA ASN A 28 -52.18 38.30 -12.83
C ASN A 28 -53.06 38.45 -11.56
N GLY A 29 -53.96 37.49 -11.28
CA GLY A 29 -54.77 37.51 -10.05
C GLY A 29 -53.91 37.33 -8.80
N LEU A 30 -54.31 37.98 -7.71
CA LEU A 30 -53.61 37.99 -6.43
C LEU A 30 -54.48 37.43 -5.30
N ILE A 31 -54.00 36.41 -4.60
CA ILE A 31 -54.54 36.02 -3.29
C ILE A 31 -53.57 36.45 -2.19
N ASN A 32 -54.02 37.34 -1.31
CA ASN A 32 -53.32 37.69 -0.08
C ASN A 32 -53.85 36.88 1.09
N ASN A 33 -52.97 36.15 1.77
CA ASN A 33 -53.31 35.38 2.96
C ASN A 33 -52.59 35.92 4.19
N LYS A 34 -53.35 36.28 5.24
CA LYS A 34 -52.79 36.96 6.42
C LYS A 34 -52.14 36.01 7.42
N GLU A 35 -52.59 34.76 7.51
CA GLU A 35 -52.08 33.78 8.46
C GLU A 35 -51.53 32.56 7.70
N TYR A 36 -52.28 31.46 7.66
CA TYR A 36 -51.83 30.19 7.11
C TYR A 36 -52.81 29.61 6.09
N SER A 37 -52.32 28.63 5.33
CA SER A 37 -53.14 27.84 4.42
C SER A 37 -52.92 26.36 4.60
N LEU A 38 -54.00 25.60 4.55
CA LEU A 38 -53.98 24.14 4.56
C LEU A 38 -54.62 23.64 3.25
N VAL A 39 -53.94 22.72 2.58
CA VAL A 39 -54.37 22.10 1.32
C VAL A 39 -54.35 20.58 1.54
N GLY A 40 -55.48 19.89 1.35
CA GLY A 40 -55.63 18.48 1.71
C GLY A 40 -55.61 18.28 3.22
N VAL A 41 -56.66 18.73 3.91
CA VAL A 41 -56.61 18.96 5.37
C VAL A 41 -56.81 17.69 6.20
N GLN A 42 -57.85 16.90 5.87
CA GLN A 42 -58.20 15.69 6.61
C GLN A 42 -57.83 14.44 5.81
N ASP A 43 -57.73 13.30 6.50
CA ASP A 43 -57.55 12.00 5.86
C ASP A 43 -58.63 11.75 4.79
N GLY A 44 -58.21 11.24 3.64
CA GLY A 44 -59.05 11.04 2.45
C GLY A 44 -59.52 12.30 1.71
N SER A 45 -59.08 13.51 2.11
CA SER A 45 -59.38 14.76 1.40
C SER A 45 -58.32 15.09 0.35
N HIS A 46 -58.69 15.88 -0.67
CA HIS A 46 -57.78 16.28 -1.74
C HIS A 46 -57.88 17.77 -2.06
N GLY A 47 -56.77 18.52 -1.96
CA GLY A 47 -56.73 19.94 -2.26
C GLY A 47 -55.70 20.24 -3.35
N VAL A 48 -56.06 21.09 -4.33
CA VAL A 48 -55.16 21.52 -5.40
C VAL A 48 -55.13 23.05 -5.48
N VAL A 49 -53.94 23.64 -5.47
CA VAL A 49 -53.74 25.08 -5.73
C VAL A 49 -52.87 25.25 -6.96
N ASN A 50 -53.41 25.90 -7.99
CA ASN A 50 -52.69 26.23 -9.21
C ASN A 50 -52.41 27.73 -9.26
N VAL A 51 -51.14 28.11 -9.33
CA VAL A 51 -50.66 29.48 -9.48
C VAL A 51 -49.98 29.58 -10.83
N THR A 52 -50.69 30.14 -11.81
CA THR A 52 -50.27 30.11 -13.21
C THR A 52 -50.48 31.44 -13.91
N ASP A 53 -49.98 31.64 -15.12
CA ASP A 53 -50.25 32.84 -15.95
C ASP A 53 -50.07 34.15 -15.16
N LYS A 54 -48.89 34.31 -14.54
CA LYS A 54 -48.54 35.46 -13.68
C LYS A 54 -49.40 35.64 -12.42
N GLY A 55 -50.22 34.66 -12.06
CA GLY A 55 -50.94 34.64 -10.80
C GLY A 55 -49.99 34.69 -9.60
N HIS A 56 -50.45 35.26 -8.49
CA HIS A 56 -49.65 35.49 -7.30
C HIS A 56 -50.38 35.05 -6.04
N TRP A 57 -49.76 34.14 -5.28
CA TRP A 57 -50.21 33.77 -3.94
C TRP A 57 -49.25 34.33 -2.89
N SER A 58 -49.73 35.23 -2.05
CA SER A 58 -48.87 36.07 -1.22
C SER A 58 -49.25 36.00 0.26
N PHE A 59 -48.26 35.77 1.12
CA PHE A 59 -48.39 35.77 2.58
C PHE A 59 -47.52 36.88 3.17
N LEU A 60 -47.87 38.14 2.84
CA LEU A 60 -47.14 39.33 3.29
C LEU A 60 -47.69 39.84 4.62
N GLY A 61 -46.80 40.12 5.58
CA GLY A 61 -47.13 40.79 6.84
C GLY A 61 -45.89 41.15 7.65
N THR A 62 -46.05 41.99 8.67
CA THR A 62 -45.01 42.34 9.65
C THR A 62 -45.27 41.62 10.99
N GLY A 63 -44.25 40.96 11.58
CA GLY A 63 -44.33 40.27 12.90
C GLY A 63 -44.26 38.73 12.87
N GLU A 64 -43.87 38.12 14.01
CA GLU A 64 -43.45 36.70 14.19
C GLU A 64 -44.57 35.63 14.21
N ALA A 65 -45.83 35.92 13.87
CA ALA A 65 -46.92 34.94 14.02
C ALA A 65 -47.19 34.08 12.76
N PHE A 66 -47.04 32.75 12.90
CA PHE A 66 -47.71 31.63 12.20
C PHE A 66 -48.06 31.80 10.71
N ARG A 67 -47.06 31.98 9.84
CA ARG A 67 -47.26 31.92 8.38
C ARG A 67 -46.71 30.62 7.83
N TYR A 68 -47.59 29.67 7.62
CA TYR A 68 -47.22 28.40 7.00
C TYR A 68 -48.22 28.00 5.92
N ILE A 69 -47.73 27.25 4.96
CA ILE A 69 -48.54 26.53 3.99
C ILE A 69 -48.32 25.05 4.27
N TYR A 70 -49.38 24.33 4.61
CA TYR A 70 -49.35 22.86 4.64
C TYR A 70 -49.97 22.34 3.35
N ILE A 71 -49.17 21.61 2.59
CA ILE A 71 -49.58 20.89 1.38
C ILE A 71 -49.65 19.42 1.77
N GLY A 72 -50.86 18.87 1.85
CA GLY A 72 -51.12 17.57 2.46
C GLY A 72 -50.91 17.61 3.96
N ASP A 73 -51.89 18.14 4.71
CA ASP A 73 -51.84 18.12 6.18
C ASP A 73 -52.04 16.69 6.70
N ALA A 74 -53.25 16.14 6.56
CA ALA A 74 -53.54 14.71 6.75
C ALA A 74 -54.07 14.02 5.49
N GLY A 75 -54.43 14.77 4.44
CA GLY A 75 -54.87 14.24 3.15
C GLY A 75 -53.88 14.58 2.04
N ASP A 76 -54.37 14.59 0.80
CA ASP A 76 -53.56 14.85 -0.39
C ASP A 76 -53.60 16.34 -0.75
N GLY A 77 -52.46 17.01 -0.80
CA GLY A 77 -52.35 18.41 -1.21
C GLY A 77 -51.45 18.58 -2.41
N GLU A 78 -51.82 19.49 -3.30
CA GLU A 78 -51.01 19.87 -4.46
C GLU A 78 -50.84 21.39 -4.56
N LEU A 79 -49.62 21.83 -4.84
CA LEU A 79 -49.28 23.20 -5.20
C LEU A 79 -48.54 23.20 -6.54
N ASN A 80 -49.18 23.73 -7.58
CA ASN A 80 -48.61 23.83 -8.92
C ASN A 80 -48.32 25.29 -9.25
N VAL A 81 -47.05 25.63 -9.47
CA VAL A 81 -46.59 26.97 -9.85
C VAL A 81 -45.98 26.89 -11.25
N SER A 82 -46.60 27.54 -12.23
CA SER A 82 -46.15 27.46 -13.63
C SER A 82 -46.42 28.74 -14.41
N ARG A 83 -45.90 28.84 -15.64
CA ARG A 83 -46.20 29.98 -16.55
C ARG A 83 -46.08 31.36 -15.85
N GLU A 84 -44.92 31.63 -15.26
CA GLU A 84 -44.61 32.86 -14.52
C GLU A 84 -45.41 33.07 -13.21
N GLY A 85 -46.02 32.02 -12.67
CA GLY A 85 -46.72 32.06 -11.39
C GLY A 85 -45.79 32.33 -10.21
N LYS A 86 -46.30 32.99 -9.16
CA LYS A 86 -45.49 33.38 -7.98
C LYS A 86 -46.14 32.98 -6.66
N VAL A 87 -45.36 32.44 -5.74
CA VAL A 87 -45.78 32.17 -4.36
C VAL A 87 -44.78 32.81 -3.41
N ASP A 88 -45.23 33.75 -2.58
CA ASP A 88 -44.42 34.31 -1.49
C ASP A 88 -45.02 33.86 -0.16
N SER A 89 -44.28 33.08 0.62
CA SER A 89 -44.82 32.41 1.81
C SER A 89 -43.89 32.45 3.01
N GLY A 90 -44.40 32.06 4.18
CA GLY A 90 -43.58 31.75 5.35
C GLY A 90 -42.92 30.37 5.19
N ILE A 91 -43.16 29.43 6.10
CA ILE A 91 -42.66 28.05 5.95
C ILE A 91 -43.63 27.23 5.10
N ILE A 92 -43.13 26.52 4.09
CA ILE A 92 -43.93 25.51 3.39
C ILE A 92 -43.61 24.15 3.99
N THR A 93 -44.64 23.36 4.31
CA THR A 93 -44.49 21.97 4.74
C THR A 93 -45.38 21.08 3.87
N ALA A 94 -44.78 20.08 3.24
CA ALA A 94 -45.50 19.08 2.44
C ALA A 94 -45.50 17.74 3.17
N GLY A 95 -46.67 17.10 3.32
CA GLY A 95 -46.82 15.86 4.10
C GLY A 95 -46.65 16.08 5.60
N MET A 96 -47.55 16.84 6.21
CA MET A 96 -47.41 17.27 7.61
C MET A 96 -47.57 16.10 8.60
N LYS A 97 -48.68 15.34 8.51
CA LYS A 97 -48.99 14.21 9.38
C LYS A 97 -48.75 12.89 8.65
N GLU A 98 -48.74 11.77 9.39
CA GLU A 98 -48.45 10.43 8.88
C GLU A 98 -49.24 10.03 7.62
N THR A 99 -50.53 10.40 7.51
CA THR A 99 -51.36 10.09 6.33
C THR A 99 -51.29 11.16 5.23
N GLY A 100 -50.66 12.31 5.50
CA GLY A 100 -50.61 13.45 4.60
C GLY A 100 -49.63 13.23 3.45
N THR A 101 -50.08 13.52 2.23
CA THR A 101 -49.25 13.52 1.01
C THR A 101 -49.26 14.91 0.40
N GLY A 102 -48.09 15.54 0.27
CA GLY A 102 -47.97 16.88 -0.29
C GLY A 102 -47.10 16.92 -1.53
N ASN A 103 -47.63 17.42 -2.64
CA ASN A 103 -46.91 17.53 -3.91
C ASN A 103 -46.75 19.00 -4.31
N ILE A 104 -45.51 19.43 -4.57
CA ILE A 104 -45.19 20.78 -5.03
C ILE A 104 -44.55 20.68 -6.41
N THR A 105 -45.10 21.38 -7.40
CA THR A 105 -44.50 21.47 -8.74
C THR A 105 -44.19 22.92 -9.05
N VAL A 106 -42.93 23.21 -9.41
CA VAL A 106 -42.49 24.52 -9.89
C VAL A 106 -41.87 24.35 -11.26
N LYS A 107 -42.53 24.85 -12.30
CA LYS A 107 -42.07 24.66 -13.68
C LYS A 107 -42.18 25.90 -14.54
N ASP A 108 -41.42 25.92 -15.62
CA ASP A 108 -41.33 27.01 -16.58
C ASP A 108 -40.56 28.23 -16.03
N LYS A 109 -39.82 28.88 -16.92
CA LYS A 109 -39.06 30.09 -16.64
C LYS A 109 -39.91 31.15 -15.92
N ASN A 110 -39.31 31.80 -14.92
CA ASN A 110 -39.91 32.84 -14.08
C ASN A 110 -41.06 32.39 -13.17
N SER A 111 -41.38 31.10 -13.10
CA SER A 111 -42.24 30.56 -12.05
C SER A 111 -41.42 30.45 -10.75
N VAL A 112 -41.85 31.13 -9.69
CA VAL A 112 -41.04 31.30 -8.48
C VAL A 112 -41.82 30.99 -7.21
N ILE A 113 -41.22 30.20 -6.33
CA ILE A 113 -41.60 30.15 -4.91
C ILE A 113 -40.52 30.85 -4.10
N THR A 114 -40.90 31.88 -3.34
CA THR A 114 -40.06 32.48 -2.29
C THR A 114 -40.66 32.12 -0.94
N ASN A 115 -39.87 31.53 -0.06
CA ASN A 115 -40.33 31.14 1.27
C ASN A 115 -39.28 31.40 2.36
N LEU A 116 -39.65 31.24 3.62
CA LEU A 116 -38.74 31.28 4.78
C LEU A 116 -38.14 29.91 5.10
N GLY A 117 -38.59 28.84 4.46
CA GLY A 117 -38.12 27.48 4.67
C GLY A 117 -39.04 26.47 4.00
N THR A 118 -38.49 25.31 3.65
CA THR A 118 -39.21 24.22 2.98
C THR A 118 -38.99 22.92 3.74
N ASN A 119 -40.06 22.29 4.23
CA ASN A 119 -40.02 20.97 4.85
C ASN A 119 -40.81 19.98 3.99
N LEU A 120 -40.20 18.87 3.59
CA LEU A 120 -40.83 17.83 2.79
C LEU A 120 -40.83 16.52 3.56
N GLY A 121 -42.01 15.94 3.75
CA GLY A 121 -42.21 14.78 4.61
C GLY A 121 -41.93 15.13 6.06
N TYR A 122 -42.85 15.85 6.71
CA TYR A 122 -42.71 16.14 8.13
C TYR A 122 -42.90 14.87 8.95
N ASP A 123 -44.12 14.33 9.02
CA ASP A 123 -44.38 12.96 9.45
C ASP A 123 -44.98 12.08 8.35
N GLY A 124 -45.41 12.68 7.23
CA GLY A 124 -45.97 11.99 6.06
C GLY A 124 -45.07 12.04 4.83
N HIS A 125 -45.67 12.09 3.64
CA HIS A 125 -44.97 12.10 2.36
C HIS A 125 -44.98 13.48 1.71
N GLY A 126 -43.80 14.04 1.40
CA GLY A 126 -43.66 15.29 0.68
C GLY A 126 -42.83 15.11 -0.59
N GLU A 127 -43.33 15.61 -1.71
CA GLU A 127 -42.63 15.63 -2.99
C GLU A 127 -42.53 17.05 -3.54
N MET A 128 -41.37 17.41 -4.11
CA MET A 128 -41.18 18.65 -4.83
C MET A 128 -40.44 18.43 -6.15
N ASN A 129 -41.04 18.88 -7.24
CA ASN A 129 -40.49 18.82 -8.59
C ASN A 129 -40.21 20.24 -9.11
N ILE A 130 -38.96 20.52 -9.46
CA ILE A 130 -38.53 21.81 -10.03
C ILE A 130 -37.97 21.56 -11.42
N SER A 131 -38.60 22.10 -12.46
CA SER A 131 -38.21 21.81 -13.85
C SER A 131 -38.36 23.00 -14.80
N ASN A 132 -37.79 22.89 -16.00
CA ASN A 132 -37.92 23.87 -17.08
C ASN A 132 -37.60 25.31 -16.63
N GLU A 133 -36.47 25.52 -15.96
CA GLU A 133 -36.05 26.82 -15.39
C GLU A 133 -36.97 27.40 -14.28
N GLY A 134 -37.80 26.58 -13.63
CA GLY A 134 -38.51 26.97 -12.41
C GLY A 134 -37.54 27.24 -11.24
N LEU A 135 -37.95 28.10 -10.29
CA LEU A 135 -37.09 28.53 -9.18
C LEU A 135 -37.79 28.43 -7.81
N VAL A 136 -37.11 27.82 -6.85
CA VAL A 136 -37.48 27.88 -5.42
C VAL A 136 -36.37 28.59 -4.66
N VAL A 137 -36.74 29.59 -3.86
CA VAL A 137 -35.84 30.34 -2.97
C VAL A 137 -36.31 30.19 -1.54
N SER A 138 -35.50 29.55 -0.71
CA SER A 138 -35.74 29.36 0.72
C SER A 138 -34.81 30.24 1.55
N ASN A 139 -35.38 31.22 2.24
CA ASN A 139 -34.66 32.21 3.05
C ASN A 139 -34.32 31.72 4.47
N GLY A 140 -34.55 30.45 4.76
CA GLY A 140 -34.25 29.81 6.03
C GLY A 140 -34.18 28.28 5.87
N GLY A 141 -34.28 27.57 7.00
CA GLY A 141 -33.99 26.13 7.07
C GLY A 141 -34.88 25.30 6.15
N SER A 142 -34.25 24.34 5.48
CA SER A 142 -34.96 23.41 4.61
C SER A 142 -34.61 21.97 4.97
N SER A 143 -35.63 21.11 5.02
CA SER A 143 -35.49 19.73 5.46
C SER A 143 -36.27 18.74 4.60
N LEU A 144 -35.72 17.56 4.42
CA LEU A 144 -36.40 16.40 3.82
C LEU A 144 -36.42 15.26 4.83
N GLY A 145 -37.57 14.60 5.00
CA GLY A 145 -37.74 13.50 5.96
C GLY A 145 -37.50 13.96 7.41
N TYR A 146 -38.36 14.84 7.91
CA TYR A 146 -38.18 15.51 9.21
C TYR A 146 -38.33 14.55 10.40
N GLY A 147 -39.48 13.90 10.51
CA GLY A 147 -39.87 12.91 11.52
C GLY A 147 -39.52 11.49 11.10
N GLU A 148 -39.58 10.54 12.02
CA GLU A 148 -39.12 9.15 11.80
C GLU A 148 -39.88 8.43 10.67
N ASN A 149 -41.16 8.74 10.49
CA ASN A 149 -42.00 8.23 9.39
C ASN A 149 -41.99 9.13 8.15
N GLY A 150 -41.40 10.33 8.26
CA GLY A 150 -41.42 11.34 7.22
C GLY A 150 -40.57 10.95 6.01
N VAL A 151 -41.11 11.13 4.81
CA VAL A 151 -40.41 10.90 3.54
C VAL A 151 -40.46 12.16 2.68
N GLY A 152 -39.31 12.78 2.44
CA GLY A 152 -39.18 13.95 1.58
C GLY A 152 -38.42 13.62 0.30
N ASN A 153 -39.02 13.89 -0.86
CA ASN A 153 -38.41 13.67 -2.17
C ASN A 153 -38.34 14.98 -2.95
N VAL A 154 -37.18 15.31 -3.51
CA VAL A 154 -37.00 16.43 -4.45
C VAL A 154 -36.42 15.92 -5.75
N SER A 155 -36.95 16.42 -6.87
CA SER A 155 -36.35 16.30 -8.19
C SER A 155 -36.12 17.70 -8.78
N ILE A 156 -34.89 17.98 -9.20
CA ILE A 156 -34.50 19.21 -9.89
C ILE A 156 -33.96 18.84 -11.27
N THR A 157 -34.70 19.18 -12.32
CA THR A 157 -34.40 18.76 -13.69
C THR A 157 -34.52 19.90 -14.68
N THR A 158 -33.98 19.73 -15.89
CA THR A 158 -34.21 20.62 -17.04
C THR A 158 -34.00 22.11 -16.69
N GLY A 159 -32.86 22.42 -16.07
CA GLY A 159 -32.49 23.78 -15.67
C GLY A 159 -33.24 24.37 -14.46
N GLY A 160 -34.08 23.60 -13.77
CA GLY A 160 -34.70 24.01 -12.52
C GLY A 160 -33.68 24.34 -11.42
N MET A 161 -34.07 25.15 -10.45
CA MET A 161 -33.16 25.62 -9.40
C MET A 161 -33.81 25.70 -8.01
N TRP A 162 -33.06 25.26 -6.99
CA TRP A 162 -33.40 25.50 -5.59
C TRP A 162 -32.26 26.20 -4.86
N GLU A 163 -32.53 27.39 -4.35
CA GLU A 163 -31.60 28.20 -3.56
C GLU A 163 -31.99 28.22 -2.08
N VAL A 164 -31.02 28.00 -1.18
CA VAL A 164 -31.16 28.08 0.27
C VAL A 164 -30.17 29.08 0.85
N ASN A 165 -30.67 30.12 1.52
CA ASN A 165 -29.86 31.25 2.00
C ASN A 165 -29.19 31.01 3.36
N LYS A 166 -28.22 31.88 3.71
CA LYS A 166 -27.17 31.70 4.73
C LYS A 166 -27.58 31.35 6.16
N ASN A 167 -28.83 31.60 6.56
CA ASN A 167 -29.17 31.68 7.97
C ASN A 167 -29.31 30.31 8.65
N VAL A 168 -29.52 29.22 7.89
CA VAL A 168 -29.83 27.91 8.46
C VAL A 168 -29.28 26.79 7.57
N TYR A 169 -29.00 25.63 8.16
CA TYR A 169 -28.55 24.42 7.47
C TYR A 169 -29.64 23.81 6.59
N THR A 170 -29.23 23.10 5.54
CA THR A 170 -30.10 22.18 4.79
C THR A 170 -29.93 20.78 5.35
N THR A 171 -31.01 20.02 5.50
CA THR A 171 -30.94 18.63 5.96
C THR A 171 -31.69 17.70 5.03
N ILE A 172 -31.02 16.62 4.60
CA ILE A 172 -31.59 15.56 3.78
C ILE A 172 -31.64 14.31 4.66
N GLY A 173 -32.84 13.89 5.06
CA GLY A 173 -33.03 12.84 6.05
C GLY A 173 -32.70 13.34 7.45
N VAL A 174 -33.65 14.02 8.11
CA VAL A 174 -33.47 14.47 9.49
C VAL A 174 -33.57 13.28 10.44
N ALA A 175 -34.79 12.76 10.66
CA ALA A 175 -35.04 11.52 11.39
C ALA A 175 -35.65 10.44 10.48
N GLY A 176 -36.24 10.83 9.36
CA GLY A 176 -36.82 9.95 8.35
C GLY A 176 -35.98 9.89 7.09
N VAL A 177 -36.63 9.69 5.95
CA VAL A 177 -35.98 9.50 4.65
C VAL A 177 -36.05 10.78 3.83
N GLY A 178 -34.89 11.32 3.44
CA GLY A 178 -34.79 12.43 2.51
C GLY A 178 -34.06 12.02 1.24
N ASN A 179 -34.61 12.36 0.07
CA ASN A 179 -33.99 12.10 -1.22
C ASN A 179 -33.96 13.38 -2.06
N LEU A 180 -32.79 13.73 -2.57
CA LEU A 180 -32.60 14.84 -3.51
C LEU A 180 -31.98 14.29 -4.80
N ASN A 181 -32.71 14.41 -5.90
CA ASN A 181 -32.27 14.00 -7.23
C ASN A 181 -32.08 15.25 -8.10
N ILE A 182 -30.90 15.39 -8.71
CA ILE A 182 -30.55 16.51 -9.58
C ILE A 182 -30.00 15.94 -10.88
N SER A 183 -30.63 16.25 -12.00
CA SER A 183 -30.25 15.79 -13.34
C SER A 183 -30.57 16.83 -14.41
N ASP A 184 -30.18 16.57 -15.66
CA ASP A 184 -30.60 17.36 -16.83
C ASP A 184 -30.39 18.88 -16.68
N GLY A 185 -29.29 19.30 -16.04
CA GLY A 185 -28.94 20.70 -15.83
C GLY A 185 -29.61 21.37 -14.63
N GLY A 186 -30.28 20.59 -13.77
CA GLY A 186 -30.81 21.06 -12.48
C GLY A 186 -29.72 21.56 -11.54
N LYS A 187 -30.08 22.48 -10.64
CA LYS A 187 -29.13 23.12 -9.72
C LYS A 187 -29.67 23.23 -8.31
N PHE A 188 -28.83 22.88 -7.34
CA PHE A 188 -29.07 23.16 -5.92
C PHE A 188 -27.95 24.07 -5.40
N VAL A 189 -28.32 25.15 -4.71
CA VAL A 189 -27.36 26.10 -4.14
C VAL A 189 -27.72 26.35 -2.68
N SER A 190 -26.86 25.92 -1.75
CA SER A 190 -26.94 26.25 -0.33
C SER A 190 -25.79 27.15 0.08
N GLN A 191 -26.12 28.27 0.71
CA GLN A 191 -25.11 29.18 1.25
C GLN A 191 -24.69 28.83 2.68
N ASN A 192 -24.98 27.61 3.14
CA ASN A 192 -24.57 27.06 4.44
C ASN A 192 -24.24 25.56 4.29
N ILE A 193 -24.14 24.82 5.40
CA ILE A 193 -23.81 23.41 5.44
C ILE A 193 -25.05 22.58 5.10
N THR A 194 -24.85 21.50 4.34
CA THR A 194 -25.86 20.47 4.09
C THR A 194 -25.52 19.18 4.84
N PHE A 195 -26.46 18.69 5.65
CA PHE A 195 -26.34 17.42 6.37
C PHE A 195 -27.16 16.33 5.67
N LEU A 196 -26.60 15.12 5.57
CA LEU A 196 -27.31 13.92 5.13
C LEU A 196 -27.33 12.90 6.27
N GLY A 197 -28.51 12.40 6.63
CA GLY A 197 -28.68 11.50 7.78
C GLY A 197 -28.36 12.20 9.10
N ASP A 198 -29.12 13.24 9.43
CA ASP A 198 -28.80 14.13 10.55
C ASP A 198 -28.95 13.45 11.91
N LYS A 199 -30.04 12.75 12.18
CA LYS A 199 -30.26 11.99 13.42
C LYS A 199 -30.02 10.50 13.22
N ALA A 200 -29.97 9.74 14.31
CA ALA A 200 -29.62 8.32 14.32
C ALA A 200 -30.45 7.44 13.35
N SER A 201 -31.74 7.72 13.19
CA SER A 201 -32.64 7.03 12.25
C SER A 201 -32.69 7.66 10.85
N GLY A 202 -32.14 8.86 10.70
CA GLY A 202 -32.21 9.64 9.47
C GLY A 202 -31.44 8.98 8.33
N ILE A 203 -32.06 8.96 7.16
CA ILE A 203 -31.47 8.45 5.92
C ILE A 203 -31.53 9.55 4.86
N GLY A 204 -30.36 10.08 4.49
CA GLY A 204 -30.25 11.10 3.45
C GLY A 204 -29.60 10.57 2.19
N THR A 205 -30.23 10.76 1.03
CA THR A 205 -29.68 10.39 -0.28
C THR A 205 -29.60 11.61 -1.19
N LEU A 206 -28.43 11.86 -1.78
CA LEU A 206 -28.24 12.79 -2.89
C LEU A 206 -27.80 12.01 -4.12
N ASN A 207 -28.57 12.10 -5.22
CA ASN A 207 -28.16 11.63 -6.54
C ASN A 207 -27.98 12.85 -7.45
N LEU A 208 -26.74 13.05 -7.91
CA LEU A 208 -26.35 14.17 -8.75
C LEU A 208 -25.76 13.64 -10.06
N MET A 209 -26.44 13.91 -11.16
CA MET A 209 -26.15 13.30 -12.46
C MET A 209 -26.10 14.35 -13.56
N ASP A 210 -25.32 14.04 -14.60
CA ASP A 210 -25.16 14.80 -15.84
C ASP A 210 -24.29 16.05 -15.72
N ALA A 211 -23.46 16.27 -16.74
CA ALA A 211 -22.40 17.28 -16.74
C ALA A 211 -22.84 18.73 -16.56
N THR A 212 -24.12 19.05 -16.82
CA THR A 212 -24.67 20.40 -16.65
C THR A 212 -25.30 20.64 -15.29
N SER A 213 -25.46 19.59 -14.47
CA SER A 213 -26.06 19.66 -13.15
C SER A 213 -25.04 20.01 -12.08
N SER A 214 -25.45 20.80 -11.08
CA SER A 214 -24.57 21.18 -9.97
C SER A 214 -25.24 21.11 -8.60
N PHE A 215 -24.43 20.79 -7.59
CA PHE A 215 -24.77 20.95 -6.19
C PHE A 215 -23.70 21.82 -5.54
N ASP A 216 -24.08 23.02 -5.11
CA ASP A 216 -23.19 24.01 -4.54
C ASP A 216 -23.54 24.22 -3.06
N THR A 217 -22.61 23.91 -2.16
CA THR A 217 -22.79 24.09 -0.70
C THR A 217 -21.54 24.70 -0.07
N VAL A 218 -21.69 25.32 1.11
CA VAL A 218 -20.51 25.73 1.88
C VAL A 218 -19.81 24.51 2.46
N GLY A 219 -20.55 23.62 3.12
CA GLY A 219 -19.99 22.37 3.62
C GLY A 219 -20.97 21.23 3.39
N ILE A 220 -20.46 20.01 3.39
CA ILE A 220 -21.29 18.80 3.34
C ILE A 220 -20.87 17.83 4.44
N ASN A 221 -21.85 17.25 5.13
CA ASN A 221 -21.63 16.19 6.11
C ASN A 221 -22.54 15.01 5.77
N VAL A 222 -21.92 13.91 5.34
CA VAL A 222 -22.59 12.71 4.84
C VAL A 222 -22.58 11.66 5.95
N GLY A 223 -23.76 11.32 6.46
CA GLY A 223 -23.91 10.43 7.62
C GLY A 223 -23.50 11.13 8.90
N ASN A 224 -24.29 12.11 9.34
CA ASN A 224 -23.99 12.87 10.55
C ASN A 224 -24.11 11.99 11.80
N PHE A 225 -25.32 11.66 12.25
CA PHE A 225 -25.57 10.62 13.26
C PHE A 225 -26.24 9.38 12.66
N GLY A 226 -26.92 9.53 11.53
CA GLY A 226 -27.59 8.46 10.78
C GLY A 226 -26.82 8.04 9.54
N SER A 227 -27.53 7.67 8.48
CA SER A 227 -26.95 7.21 7.22
C SER A 227 -27.06 8.28 6.13
N GLY A 228 -25.95 8.60 5.48
CA GLY A 228 -25.92 9.51 4.33
C GLY A 228 -25.28 8.84 3.13
N ILE A 229 -25.87 9.05 1.95
CA ILE A 229 -25.35 8.54 0.68
C ILE A 229 -25.32 9.69 -0.32
N VAL A 230 -24.18 9.88 -0.98
CA VAL A 230 -24.02 10.81 -2.11
C VAL A 230 -23.51 10.04 -3.31
N ASN A 231 -24.23 10.12 -4.43
CA ASN A 231 -23.82 9.58 -5.71
C ASN A 231 -23.65 10.73 -6.70
N VAL A 232 -22.45 10.87 -7.26
CA VAL A 232 -22.14 11.83 -8.31
C VAL A 232 -21.64 11.09 -9.54
N SER A 233 -22.33 11.25 -10.67
CA SER A 233 -22.00 10.52 -11.90
C SER A 233 -22.26 11.32 -13.18
N ASN A 234 -21.80 10.78 -14.30
CA ASN A 234 -22.01 11.29 -15.66
C ASN A 234 -21.53 12.76 -15.84
N GLY A 235 -20.36 13.08 -15.28
CA GLY A 235 -19.73 14.40 -15.41
C GLY A 235 -20.29 15.49 -14.50
N ALA A 236 -21.26 15.20 -13.63
CA ALA A 236 -21.84 16.19 -12.74
C ALA A 236 -20.83 16.77 -11.73
N THR A 237 -21.12 17.98 -11.20
CA THR A 237 -20.20 18.71 -10.30
C THR A 237 -20.82 18.97 -8.92
N LEU A 238 -20.17 18.45 -7.88
CA LEU A 238 -20.41 18.75 -6.47
C LEU A 238 -19.37 19.75 -5.97
N ASN A 239 -19.78 20.91 -5.47
CA ASN A 239 -18.90 21.89 -4.83
C ASN A 239 -19.21 21.99 -3.32
N SER A 240 -18.19 21.80 -2.48
CA SER A 240 -18.28 22.02 -1.03
C SER A 240 -17.05 22.76 -0.51
N THR A 241 -17.10 24.08 -0.68
CA THR A 241 -15.94 25.00 -0.60
C THR A 241 -15.31 25.19 0.80
N GLY A 242 -16.04 24.80 1.84
CA GLY A 242 -15.63 24.85 3.24
C GLY A 242 -15.04 23.53 3.69
N TYR A 243 -15.80 22.43 3.63
CA TYR A 243 -15.34 21.10 4.03
C TYR A 243 -16.22 19.98 3.46
N GLY A 244 -15.70 18.76 3.47
CA GLY A 244 -16.44 17.54 3.17
C GLY A 244 -16.20 16.48 4.24
N PHE A 245 -17.22 16.18 5.04
CA PHE A 245 -17.15 15.19 6.11
C PHE A 245 -17.98 13.97 5.77
N ILE A 246 -17.44 12.78 6.04
CA ILE A 246 -18.11 11.49 5.82
C ILE A 246 -18.03 10.69 7.13
N GLY A 247 -19.18 10.26 7.67
CA GLY A 247 -19.24 9.61 9.00
C GLY A 247 -18.98 10.59 10.14
N GLY A 248 -19.80 11.64 10.24
CA GLY A 248 -19.56 12.83 11.06
C GLY A 248 -19.48 12.59 12.57
N ASN A 249 -20.43 11.85 13.16
CA ASN A 249 -20.48 11.49 14.58
C ASN A 249 -20.35 9.97 14.79
N ALA A 250 -20.21 9.54 16.05
CA ALA A 250 -19.87 8.15 16.42
C ALA A 250 -20.79 7.05 15.83
N SER A 251 -22.08 7.33 15.62
CA SER A 251 -23.02 6.40 14.97
C SER A 251 -23.20 6.66 13.47
N GLY A 252 -22.65 7.76 12.97
CA GLY A 252 -22.81 8.22 11.59
C GLY A 252 -22.15 7.29 10.60
N LYS A 253 -22.86 7.04 9.49
CA LYS A 253 -22.41 6.22 8.37
C LYS A 253 -22.56 7.01 7.08
N GLY A 254 -21.45 7.43 6.50
CA GLY A 254 -21.45 8.17 5.24
C GLY A 254 -20.84 7.35 4.11
N ILE A 255 -21.46 7.40 2.93
CA ILE A 255 -20.91 6.83 1.70
C ILE A 255 -20.96 7.91 0.61
N VAL A 256 -19.84 8.15 -0.05
CA VAL A 256 -19.76 9.05 -1.20
C VAL A 256 -19.16 8.30 -2.39
N ASN A 257 -19.87 8.30 -3.52
CA ASN A 257 -19.44 7.70 -4.76
C ASN A 257 -19.27 8.78 -5.83
N ILE A 258 -18.05 8.95 -6.35
CA ILE A 258 -17.71 9.88 -7.43
C ILE A 258 -17.26 9.04 -8.63
N SER A 259 -18.02 9.09 -9.71
CA SER A 259 -17.82 8.18 -10.85
C SER A 259 -18.06 8.83 -12.21
N THR A 260 -17.64 8.17 -13.28
CA THR A 260 -17.98 8.52 -14.67
C THR A 260 -17.66 9.99 -14.97
N ASP A 261 -16.39 10.35 -14.82
CA ASP A 261 -15.82 11.68 -15.06
C ASP A 261 -16.43 12.83 -14.23
N SER A 262 -17.15 12.53 -13.14
CA SER A 262 -17.69 13.52 -12.21
C SER A 262 -16.63 14.17 -11.32
N LEU A 263 -16.96 15.36 -10.81
CA LEU A 263 -16.08 16.15 -9.96
C LEU A 263 -16.72 16.43 -8.61
N TRP A 264 -16.00 16.12 -7.53
CA TRP A 264 -16.20 16.74 -6.22
C TRP A 264 -15.06 17.70 -5.92
N ASN A 265 -15.39 18.99 -5.94
CA ASN A 265 -14.44 20.06 -5.73
C ASN A 265 -14.64 20.73 -4.36
N LEU A 266 -13.66 20.54 -3.46
CA LEU A 266 -13.57 21.25 -2.19
C LEU A 266 -12.59 22.43 -2.29
N LYS A 267 -11.73 22.44 -3.31
CA LYS A 267 -10.67 23.43 -3.48
C LYS A 267 -11.25 24.77 -3.96
N THR A 268 -10.94 25.85 -3.24
CA THR A 268 -11.15 27.22 -3.71
C THR A 268 -9.86 28.01 -3.69
N SER A 269 -9.76 29.01 -4.56
CA SER A 269 -8.57 29.85 -4.72
C SER A 269 -8.26 30.77 -3.53
N SER A 270 -9.14 30.84 -2.50
CA SER A 270 -9.15 31.94 -1.55
C SER A 270 -9.01 31.56 -0.06
N THR A 271 -9.07 30.28 0.31
CA THR A 271 -9.04 29.87 1.74
C THR A 271 -8.19 28.63 2.02
N ASN A 272 -7.71 28.53 3.26
CA ASN A 272 -6.93 27.38 3.75
C ASN A 272 -7.80 26.29 4.42
N ALA A 273 -9.12 26.43 4.49
CA ALA A 273 -9.97 25.62 5.37
C ALA A 273 -10.55 24.33 4.73
N GLN A 274 -10.07 23.89 3.56
CA GLN A 274 -10.75 22.95 2.66
C GLN A 274 -10.42 21.48 2.98
N LEU A 275 -10.90 21.01 4.13
CA LEU A 275 -10.62 19.66 4.65
C LEU A 275 -11.61 18.62 4.09
N LEU A 276 -11.09 17.51 3.60
CA LEU A 276 -11.82 16.28 3.38
C LEU A 276 -11.53 15.32 4.54
N GLN A 277 -12.57 14.87 5.24
CA GLN A 277 -12.43 13.91 6.34
C GLN A 277 -13.34 12.71 6.13
N VAL A 278 -12.74 11.52 6.07
CA VAL A 278 -13.43 10.25 5.84
C VAL A 278 -13.33 9.41 7.11
N GLY A 279 -14.47 9.17 7.76
CA GLY A 279 -14.50 8.58 9.10
C GLY A 279 -14.10 9.60 10.18
N VAL A 280 -14.92 10.63 10.38
CA VAL A 280 -14.63 11.68 11.38
C VAL A 280 -14.65 11.10 12.79
N LEU A 281 -15.84 10.78 13.30
CA LEU A 281 -16.04 10.04 14.56
C LEU A 281 -16.72 8.68 14.31
N GLY A 282 -17.42 8.53 13.17
CA GLY A 282 -18.14 7.34 12.78
C GLY A 282 -17.44 6.55 11.69
N THR A 283 -18.23 5.99 10.76
CA THR A 283 -17.74 5.26 9.59
C THR A 283 -17.95 6.07 8.32
N GLY A 284 -16.89 6.32 7.57
CA GLY A 284 -16.96 6.98 6.27
C GLY A 284 -16.34 6.15 5.16
N GLU A 285 -16.97 6.17 3.99
CA GLU A 285 -16.51 5.51 2.78
C GLU A 285 -16.51 6.50 1.61
N LEU A 286 -15.41 6.58 0.87
CA LEU A 286 -15.28 7.38 -0.34
C LEU A 286 -14.77 6.50 -1.48
N ASN A 287 -15.61 6.31 -2.49
CA ASN A 287 -15.28 5.59 -3.71
C ASN A 287 -15.10 6.58 -4.86
N ILE A 288 -13.92 6.55 -5.47
CA ILE A 288 -13.56 7.35 -6.64
C ILE A 288 -13.26 6.37 -7.77
N THR A 289 -14.19 6.23 -8.71
CA THR A 289 -14.14 5.18 -9.73
C THR A 289 -14.33 5.73 -11.13
N THR A 290 -13.92 4.97 -12.16
CA THR A 290 -14.32 5.24 -13.56
C THR A 290 -14.10 6.71 -13.98
N GLY A 291 -12.93 7.27 -13.71
CA GLY A 291 -12.59 8.66 -14.08
C GLY A 291 -13.10 9.74 -13.11
N GLY A 292 -13.74 9.37 -11.98
CA GLY A 292 -14.16 10.32 -10.96
C GLY A 292 -12.98 11.11 -10.37
N ILE A 293 -13.23 12.37 -10.01
CA ILE A 293 -12.20 13.28 -9.49
C ILE A 293 -12.66 13.90 -8.18
N VAL A 294 -11.81 13.82 -7.16
CA VAL A 294 -11.97 14.55 -5.89
C VAL A 294 -10.78 15.47 -5.70
N LYS A 295 -11.06 16.75 -5.41
CA LYS A 295 -10.04 17.76 -5.13
C LYS A 295 -10.24 18.38 -3.76
N ALA A 296 -9.30 18.14 -2.87
CA ALA A 296 -9.27 18.70 -1.51
C ALA A 296 -7.96 19.43 -1.25
N ARG A 297 -7.90 20.23 -0.17
CA ARG A 297 -6.64 20.78 0.32
C ARG A 297 -5.94 19.77 1.20
N ASP A 298 -6.55 19.33 2.30
CA ASP A 298 -5.98 18.27 3.12
C ASP A 298 -7.01 17.15 3.25
N THR A 299 -6.53 15.91 3.20
CA THR A 299 -7.38 14.71 3.33
C THR A 299 -6.96 13.92 4.55
N GLN A 300 -7.92 13.61 5.41
CA GLN A 300 -7.72 12.82 6.63
C GLN A 300 -8.68 11.64 6.66
N ILE A 301 -8.14 10.44 6.87
CA ILE A 301 -8.90 9.20 6.99
C ILE A 301 -8.82 8.72 8.43
N ALA A 302 -9.97 8.45 9.03
CA ALA A 302 -10.14 8.03 10.42
C ALA A 302 -9.54 9.03 11.43
N LEU A 303 -10.22 10.18 11.60
CA LEU A 303 -9.72 11.31 12.38
C LEU A 303 -9.58 11.00 13.88
N ASN A 304 -10.58 10.34 14.48
CA ASN A 304 -10.72 10.17 15.92
C ASN A 304 -10.59 8.70 16.35
N ASP A 305 -10.40 8.47 17.66
CA ASP A 305 -10.40 7.13 18.25
C ASP A 305 -11.67 6.36 17.86
N LYS A 306 -11.49 5.07 17.51
CA LYS A 306 -12.53 4.14 17.03
C LYS A 306 -13.26 4.52 15.74
N SER A 307 -12.95 5.66 15.13
CA SER A 307 -13.51 6.01 13.83
C SER A 307 -12.92 5.12 12.73
N LYS A 308 -13.66 4.92 11.66
CA LYS A 308 -13.27 4.11 10.51
C LYS A 308 -13.43 4.90 9.24
N GLY A 309 -12.37 4.97 8.45
CA GLY A 309 -12.41 5.61 7.13
C GLY A 309 -11.87 4.66 6.07
N ASP A 310 -12.59 4.52 4.97
CA ASP A 310 -12.17 3.77 3.80
C ASP A 310 -12.23 4.67 2.57
N VAL A 311 -11.11 4.76 1.84
CA VAL A 311 -11.02 5.50 0.59
C VAL A 311 -10.49 4.56 -0.50
N ARG A 312 -11.22 4.45 -1.60
CA ARG A 312 -10.84 3.67 -2.77
C ARG A 312 -10.70 4.59 -3.98
N VAL A 313 -9.53 4.58 -4.62
CA VAL A 313 -9.30 5.23 -5.92
C VAL A 313 -9.03 4.15 -6.95
N ASP A 314 -9.98 3.95 -7.85
CA ASP A 314 -10.03 2.77 -8.70
C ASP A 314 -10.32 3.10 -10.16
N GLY A 315 -9.48 2.60 -11.05
CA GLY A 315 -9.66 2.75 -12.48
C GLY A 315 -8.87 3.93 -13.07
N GLN A 316 -8.61 3.81 -14.37
CA GLN A 316 -7.91 4.83 -15.14
C GLN A 316 -8.59 6.20 -15.00
N ASN A 317 -7.77 7.25 -14.84
CA ASN A 317 -8.18 8.65 -14.66
C ASN A 317 -8.95 8.96 -13.37
N SER A 318 -9.24 7.97 -12.52
CA SER A 318 -9.77 8.23 -11.17
C SER A 318 -8.69 8.91 -10.34
N LEU A 319 -9.04 10.05 -9.72
CA LEU A 319 -8.07 10.93 -9.07
C LEU A 319 -8.55 11.42 -7.71
N LEU A 320 -7.70 11.24 -6.70
CA LEU A 320 -7.73 12.02 -5.46
C LEU A 320 -6.57 13.01 -5.46
N GLU A 321 -6.86 14.31 -5.55
CA GLU A 321 -5.89 15.40 -5.43
C GLU A 321 -5.98 16.02 -4.03
N THR A 322 -4.86 16.05 -3.32
CA THR A 322 -4.72 16.63 -1.98
C THR A 322 -3.35 17.29 -1.83
N PHE A 323 -3.20 18.19 -0.86
CA PHE A 323 -1.92 18.80 -0.48
C PHE A 323 -1.20 17.90 0.52
N ASN A 324 -1.84 17.57 1.66
CA ASN A 324 -1.36 16.54 2.58
C ASN A 324 -2.34 15.37 2.66
N MET A 325 -1.82 14.17 2.95
CA MET A 325 -2.60 12.96 3.16
C MET A 325 -2.30 12.33 4.51
N TYR A 326 -3.34 12.08 5.31
CA TYR A 326 -3.22 11.40 6.60
C TYR A 326 -4.14 10.18 6.61
N VAL A 327 -3.59 8.99 6.80
CA VAL A 327 -4.34 7.73 6.83
C VAL A 327 -4.23 7.12 8.22
N GLY A 328 -5.36 6.93 8.90
CA GLY A 328 -5.38 6.51 10.29
C GLY A 328 -4.81 7.62 11.18
N THR A 329 -5.54 8.73 11.34
CA THR A 329 -5.05 9.85 12.16
C THR A 329 -5.05 9.48 13.64
N SER A 330 -6.21 9.09 14.17
CA SER A 330 -6.35 8.52 15.53
C SER A 330 -7.19 7.23 15.55
N GLY A 331 -7.82 6.87 14.42
CA GLY A 331 -8.65 5.68 14.25
C GLY A 331 -8.07 4.69 13.25
N THR A 332 -8.93 3.87 12.63
CA THR A 332 -8.54 2.89 11.61
C THR A 332 -8.86 3.43 10.21
N GLY A 333 -7.84 3.84 9.47
CA GLY A 333 -7.98 4.38 8.13
C GLY A 333 -7.37 3.47 7.06
N THR A 334 -8.02 3.36 5.92
CA THR A 334 -7.51 2.64 4.76
C THR A 334 -7.62 3.50 3.50
N LEU A 335 -6.54 3.56 2.72
CA LEU A 335 -6.51 4.07 1.36
C LEU A 335 -6.09 2.95 0.41
N THR A 336 -6.89 2.66 -0.60
CA THR A 336 -6.61 1.63 -1.60
C THR A 336 -6.54 2.26 -3.00
N LEU A 337 -5.41 2.07 -3.68
CA LEU A 337 -5.16 2.55 -5.04
C LEU A 337 -5.06 1.35 -5.99
N THR A 338 -6.00 1.19 -6.91
CA THR A 338 -6.09 0.05 -7.83
C THR A 338 -6.40 0.45 -9.27
N ASN A 339 -6.10 -0.45 -10.22
CA ASN A 339 -6.47 -0.35 -11.62
C ASN A 339 -6.11 1.01 -12.25
N SER A 340 -4.90 1.51 -12.00
CA SER A 340 -4.42 2.83 -12.44
C SER A 340 -5.08 4.06 -11.78
N GLY A 341 -5.82 3.87 -10.68
CA GLY A 341 -6.30 4.98 -9.85
C GLY A 341 -5.15 5.75 -9.22
N THR A 342 -5.26 7.08 -9.15
CA THR A 342 -4.13 7.95 -8.78
C THR A 342 -4.42 8.79 -7.53
N LEU A 343 -3.47 8.76 -6.58
CA LEU A 343 -3.32 9.77 -5.53
C LEU A 343 -2.30 10.81 -5.99
N ASN A 344 -2.69 12.09 -6.01
CA ASN A 344 -1.78 13.21 -6.25
C ASN A 344 -1.61 14.03 -4.96
N VAL A 345 -0.37 14.13 -4.47
CA VAL A 345 -0.04 14.80 -3.20
C VAL A 345 0.83 16.02 -3.47
N GLU A 346 0.20 17.19 -3.61
CA GLU A 346 0.89 18.44 -3.99
C GLU A 346 1.91 18.91 -2.95
N GLY A 347 1.66 18.64 -1.66
CA GLY A 347 2.55 18.99 -0.56
C GLY A 347 3.69 17.99 -0.33
N GLY A 348 3.64 16.83 -0.99
CA GLY A 348 4.69 15.80 -0.95
C GLY A 348 4.58 14.80 0.19
N GLU A 349 3.70 14.99 1.18
CA GLU A 349 3.70 14.18 2.41
C GLU A 349 2.46 13.30 2.56
N VAL A 350 2.70 12.00 2.78
CA VAL A 350 1.69 11.02 3.20
C VAL A 350 2.08 10.49 4.57
N TYR A 351 1.15 10.51 5.53
CA TYR A 351 1.35 9.97 6.88
C TYR A 351 0.43 8.77 7.12
N LEU A 352 0.98 7.68 7.66
CA LEU A 352 0.22 6.47 8.01
C LEU A 352 0.33 6.21 9.52
N GLY A 353 -0.79 5.92 10.19
CA GLY A 353 -0.80 5.63 11.63
C GLY A 353 -0.29 6.81 12.45
N VAL A 354 -0.93 7.97 12.36
CA VAL A 354 -0.33 9.24 12.81
C VAL A 354 -0.10 9.27 14.32
N PHE A 355 -1.14 8.98 15.12
CA PHE A 355 -1.09 9.01 16.59
C PHE A 355 -1.45 7.66 17.18
N GLU A 356 -0.73 7.17 18.19
CA GLU A 356 -1.18 5.97 18.95
C GLU A 356 -2.61 6.16 19.49
N PRO A 357 -3.52 5.17 19.37
CA PRO A 357 -3.34 3.80 18.85
C PRO A 357 -3.83 3.61 17.40
N ALA A 358 -3.73 4.63 16.55
CA ALA A 358 -4.25 4.60 15.18
C ALA A 358 -3.64 3.46 14.34
N VAL A 359 -4.39 3.04 13.33
CA VAL A 359 -3.91 2.13 12.29
C VAL A 359 -4.17 2.81 10.94
N GLY A 360 -3.11 3.05 10.17
CA GLY A 360 -3.19 3.65 8.85
C GLY A 360 -2.68 2.72 7.77
N THR A 361 -3.54 2.25 6.88
CA THR A 361 -3.16 1.33 5.81
C THR A 361 -3.22 1.98 4.44
N LEU A 362 -2.15 1.89 3.68
CA LEU A 362 -2.07 2.28 2.28
C LEU A 362 -1.82 1.03 1.42
N ASN A 363 -2.72 0.73 0.49
CA ASN A 363 -2.59 -0.40 -0.42
C ASN A 363 -2.29 0.09 -1.85
N ILE A 364 -1.23 -0.46 -2.46
CA ILE A 364 -1.00 -0.42 -3.89
C ILE A 364 -1.41 -1.78 -4.47
N GLY A 365 -2.49 -1.78 -5.25
CA GLY A 365 -3.17 -3.01 -5.62
C GLY A 365 -4.16 -3.43 -4.53
N ALA A 366 -4.25 -4.73 -4.26
CA ALA A 366 -5.19 -5.28 -3.29
C ALA A 366 -4.74 -5.07 -1.83
N ALA A 367 -5.63 -5.35 -0.88
CA ALA A 367 -5.28 -5.36 0.53
C ALA A 367 -4.40 -6.58 0.89
N HIS A 368 -3.73 -6.53 2.04
CA HIS A 368 -2.92 -7.66 2.52
C HIS A 368 -3.77 -8.93 2.67
N GLY A 369 -3.29 -10.06 2.14
CA GLY A 369 -3.97 -11.36 2.20
C GLY A 369 -5.09 -11.58 1.17
N GLU A 370 -5.44 -10.55 0.38
CA GLU A 370 -6.37 -10.67 -0.74
C GLU A 370 -5.65 -11.04 -2.05
N ALA A 371 -6.40 -11.43 -3.08
CA ALA A 371 -5.84 -11.68 -4.39
C ALA A 371 -5.31 -10.37 -5.02
N ALA A 372 -4.08 -10.42 -5.56
CA ALA A 372 -3.44 -9.26 -6.18
C ALA A 372 -4.31 -8.61 -7.26
N ALA A 373 -4.31 -7.27 -7.30
CA ALA A 373 -5.02 -6.46 -8.28
C ALA A 373 -4.05 -5.55 -9.04
N ASP A 374 -4.47 -4.95 -10.16
CA ASP A 374 -3.63 -3.98 -10.86
C ASP A 374 -3.33 -2.79 -9.94
N ALA A 375 -2.07 -2.32 -9.97
CA ALA A 375 -1.60 -1.24 -9.11
C ALA A 375 -2.30 0.09 -9.44
N GLY A 376 -2.56 0.91 -8.41
CA GLY A 376 -2.73 2.35 -8.56
C GLY A 376 -1.39 3.10 -8.40
N TYR A 377 -1.43 4.43 -8.43
CA TYR A 377 -0.23 5.27 -8.44
C TYR A 377 -0.28 6.39 -7.40
N ILE A 378 0.89 6.74 -6.88
CA ILE A 378 1.09 7.96 -6.09
C ILE A 378 1.98 8.90 -6.89
N THR A 379 1.57 10.15 -7.00
CA THR A 379 2.28 11.19 -7.75
C THR A 379 2.57 12.40 -6.86
N ASN A 380 3.70 13.07 -7.12
CA ASN A 380 4.21 14.24 -6.39
C ASN A 380 4.51 14.02 -4.89
N ALA A 381 4.23 12.84 -4.32
CA ALA A 381 4.70 12.47 -2.99
C ALA A 381 6.23 12.35 -2.98
N THR A 382 6.87 12.97 -2.01
CA THR A 382 8.31 12.87 -1.74
C THR A 382 8.59 11.89 -0.61
N LYS A 383 7.62 11.67 0.29
CA LYS A 383 7.71 10.67 1.36
C LYS A 383 6.36 10.05 1.77
N VAL A 384 6.44 8.83 2.27
CA VAL A 384 5.46 8.15 3.11
C VAL A 384 6.07 7.98 4.50
N GLU A 385 5.44 8.54 5.52
CA GLU A 385 5.94 8.57 6.90
C GLU A 385 5.03 7.73 7.81
N PHE A 386 5.61 6.75 8.50
CA PHE A 386 4.97 6.07 9.62
C PHE A 386 4.99 6.98 10.84
N GLY A 387 3.80 7.26 11.37
CA GLY A 387 3.61 8.06 12.57
C GLY A 387 3.91 7.27 13.84
N SER A 388 3.27 7.64 14.94
CA SER A 388 3.44 6.93 16.22
C SER A 388 2.49 5.75 16.40
N GLY A 389 1.39 5.69 15.66
CA GLY A 389 0.51 4.52 15.58
C GLY A 389 0.95 3.56 14.46
N GLU A 390 0.24 2.46 14.29
CA GLU A 390 0.58 1.40 13.33
C GLU A 390 0.39 1.87 11.87
N GLY A 391 1.50 2.27 11.22
CA GLY A 391 1.53 2.55 9.78
C GLY A 391 1.75 1.27 8.96
N VAL A 392 0.90 1.00 7.97
CA VAL A 392 0.99 -0.20 7.12
C VAL A 392 0.99 0.20 5.64
N PHE A 393 2.07 -0.10 4.93
CA PHE A 393 2.18 0.12 3.49
C PHE A 393 2.26 -1.22 2.76
N VAL A 394 1.22 -1.54 2.00
CA VAL A 394 1.05 -2.83 1.31
C VAL A 394 1.28 -2.68 -0.18
N PHE A 395 2.10 -3.57 -0.73
CA PHE A 395 2.26 -3.83 -2.15
C PHE A 395 1.70 -5.22 -2.45
N ASN A 396 0.53 -5.28 -3.08
CA ASN A 396 -0.12 -6.52 -3.48
C ASN A 396 -0.69 -6.33 -4.89
N HIS A 397 0.21 -6.32 -5.87
CA HIS A 397 -0.14 -5.94 -7.23
C HIS A 397 0.33 -6.93 -8.31
N THR A 398 -0.29 -6.85 -9.47
CA THR A 398 -0.03 -7.75 -10.62
C THR A 398 1.17 -7.36 -11.49
N ASN A 399 1.82 -6.20 -11.26
CA ASN A 399 2.99 -5.78 -12.06
C ASN A 399 4.17 -6.72 -11.79
N ASN A 400 4.50 -7.56 -12.78
CA ASN A 400 5.64 -8.48 -12.77
C ASN A 400 6.62 -8.19 -13.91
N SER A 401 6.63 -6.96 -14.43
CA SER A 401 7.58 -6.57 -15.47
C SER A 401 9.01 -6.52 -14.92
N ASP A 402 10.00 -6.63 -15.81
CA ASP A 402 11.42 -6.52 -15.45
C ASP A 402 11.75 -5.18 -14.77
N ALA A 403 11.05 -4.11 -15.15
CA ALA A 403 11.19 -2.82 -14.49
C ALA A 403 10.55 -2.82 -13.08
N GLY A 404 9.41 -3.48 -12.90
CA GLY A 404 8.65 -3.49 -11.65
C GLY A 404 7.90 -2.17 -11.37
N TYR A 405 7.18 -2.13 -10.25
CA TYR A 405 6.51 -0.94 -9.74
C TYR A 405 7.53 -0.05 -9.00
N GLN A 406 7.75 1.16 -9.50
CA GLN A 406 8.76 2.07 -8.97
C GLN A 406 8.26 2.79 -7.72
N VAL A 407 9.06 2.74 -6.65
CA VAL A 407 8.85 3.48 -5.41
C VAL A 407 10.02 4.46 -5.25
N ASP A 408 9.81 5.67 -5.78
CA ASP A 408 10.82 6.73 -5.81
C ASP A 408 10.77 7.63 -4.57
N MET A 409 9.64 7.64 -3.87
CA MET A 409 9.47 8.38 -2.62
C MET A 409 10.18 7.68 -1.47
N LEU A 410 10.59 8.45 -0.46
CA LEU A 410 11.15 7.90 0.78
C LEU A 410 10.05 7.24 1.62
N ILE A 411 10.39 6.14 2.28
CA ILE A 411 9.62 5.56 3.37
C ILE A 411 10.40 5.87 4.66
N THR A 412 9.76 6.54 5.62
CA THR A 412 10.39 7.05 6.85
C THR A 412 9.53 6.77 8.08
N GLY A 413 10.07 6.98 9.27
CA GLY A 413 9.33 6.89 10.54
C GLY A 413 9.99 5.91 11.51
N ASP A 414 10.15 6.31 12.77
CA ASP A 414 10.76 5.48 13.81
C ASP A 414 9.69 4.78 14.68
N ASP A 415 8.84 4.00 14.01
CA ASP A 415 7.80 3.20 14.63
C ASP A 415 8.10 1.71 14.52
N LYS A 416 8.24 1.06 15.68
CA LYS A 416 8.45 -0.38 15.80
C LYS A 416 7.28 -1.21 15.27
N ASP A 417 6.08 -0.64 15.23
CA ASP A 417 4.86 -1.30 14.80
C ASP A 417 4.56 -1.05 13.31
N GLY A 418 5.29 -0.12 12.69
CA GLY A 418 5.27 0.19 11.26
C GLY A 418 5.62 -1.01 10.39
N LYS A 419 4.90 -1.20 9.28
CA LYS A 419 5.03 -2.35 8.39
C LYS A 419 5.04 -1.94 6.93
N VAL A 420 6.05 -2.40 6.22
CA VAL A 420 6.03 -2.54 4.77
C VAL A 420 5.75 -4.00 4.45
N ILE A 421 4.70 -4.27 3.66
CA ILE A 421 4.27 -5.62 3.30
C ILE A 421 4.30 -5.76 1.79
N HIS A 422 5.05 -6.74 1.30
CA HIS A 422 5.13 -7.12 -0.10
C HIS A 422 4.52 -8.52 -0.28
N ASP A 423 3.29 -8.56 -0.79
CA ASP A 423 2.49 -9.78 -0.94
C ASP A 423 2.47 -10.33 -2.36
N ALA A 424 2.72 -9.53 -3.39
CA ALA A 424 2.74 -9.97 -4.79
C ALA A 424 3.35 -8.91 -5.71
N GLY A 425 3.77 -9.36 -6.90
CA GLY A 425 4.33 -8.50 -7.94
C GLY A 425 5.84 -8.32 -7.84
N HIS A 426 6.36 -7.40 -8.63
CA HIS A 426 7.73 -6.90 -8.57
C HIS A 426 7.70 -5.43 -8.17
N THR A 427 8.20 -5.11 -6.98
CA THR A 427 8.30 -3.73 -6.45
C THR A 427 9.77 -3.32 -6.36
N VAL A 428 10.10 -2.08 -6.73
CA VAL A 428 11.47 -1.57 -6.71
C VAL A 428 11.58 -0.34 -5.81
N PHE A 429 12.41 -0.42 -4.77
CA PHE A 429 12.72 0.71 -3.89
C PHE A 429 13.94 1.45 -4.42
N ASN A 430 13.72 2.69 -4.87
CA ASN A 430 14.74 3.55 -5.48
C ASN A 430 15.29 4.61 -4.53
N ALA A 431 14.76 4.70 -3.31
CA ALA A 431 15.19 5.66 -2.29
C ALA A 431 15.87 4.98 -1.09
N GLY A 432 16.77 5.71 -0.44
CA GLY A 432 17.41 5.31 0.82
C GLY A 432 16.45 5.48 1.99
N ASN A 433 15.51 4.54 2.14
CA ASN A 433 14.48 4.56 3.17
C ASN A 433 15.07 4.52 4.59
N THR A 434 14.37 5.12 5.56
CA THR A 434 14.86 5.27 6.94
C THR A 434 13.85 4.82 7.99
N TYR A 435 12.80 4.09 7.59
CA TYR A 435 11.81 3.57 8.54
C TYR A 435 12.38 2.45 9.43
N SER A 436 11.84 2.34 10.64
CA SER A 436 11.98 1.18 11.51
C SER A 436 10.72 0.30 11.47
N GLY A 437 10.60 -0.69 12.34
CA GLY A 437 9.47 -1.62 12.32
C GLY A 437 9.79 -2.86 11.49
N LYS A 438 8.95 -3.19 10.49
CA LYS A 438 9.07 -4.46 9.73
C LYS A 438 9.00 -4.28 8.23
N THR A 439 9.78 -5.10 7.53
CA THR A 439 9.65 -5.37 6.09
C THR A 439 9.29 -6.84 5.91
N LEU A 440 8.10 -7.13 5.39
CA LEU A 440 7.61 -8.48 5.17
C LEU A 440 7.58 -8.76 3.66
N VAL A 441 8.39 -9.70 3.19
CA VAL A 441 8.39 -10.17 1.81
C VAL A 441 7.74 -11.55 1.78
N ASN A 442 6.43 -11.58 1.53
CA ASN A 442 5.61 -12.78 1.64
C ASN A 442 5.59 -13.59 0.33
N ASP A 443 5.50 -12.91 -0.80
CA ASP A 443 5.58 -13.47 -2.16
C ASP A 443 6.18 -12.42 -3.12
N GLY A 444 6.36 -12.78 -4.39
CA GLY A 444 6.86 -11.92 -5.44
C GLY A 444 8.32 -11.52 -5.25
N LEU A 445 8.68 -10.37 -5.83
CA LEU A 445 10.02 -9.83 -5.87
C LEU A 445 10.05 -8.40 -5.30
N LEU A 446 10.71 -8.21 -4.17
CA LEU A 446 11.08 -6.87 -3.69
C LEU A 446 12.54 -6.60 -4.06
N THR A 447 12.77 -5.59 -4.89
CA THR A 447 14.09 -5.16 -5.32
C THR A 447 14.52 -3.88 -4.57
N ILE A 448 15.71 -3.90 -4.00
CA ILE A 448 16.36 -2.73 -3.41
C ILE A 448 17.39 -2.22 -4.42
N ALA A 449 17.10 -1.10 -5.08
CA ALA A 449 17.89 -0.58 -6.20
C ALA A 449 18.85 0.56 -5.80
N SER A 450 18.59 1.25 -4.70
CA SER A 450 19.37 2.41 -4.26
C SER A 450 19.84 2.27 -2.83
N HIS A 451 21.06 2.76 -2.57
CA HIS A 451 21.72 2.76 -1.28
C HIS A 451 22.45 4.09 -1.06
N THR A 452 22.50 4.56 0.19
CA THR A 452 23.32 5.72 0.54
C THR A 452 24.80 5.31 0.68
N ALA A 453 25.71 6.28 0.58
CA ALA A 453 27.15 6.04 0.76
C ALA A 453 27.52 5.48 2.15
N ASP A 454 26.63 5.63 3.14
CA ASP A 454 26.85 5.25 4.53
C ASP A 454 26.37 3.81 4.85
N GLY A 455 25.97 3.02 3.84
CA GLY A 455 25.52 1.64 4.03
C GLY A 455 24.15 1.51 4.72
N VAL A 456 23.38 2.60 4.78
CA VAL A 456 21.99 2.59 5.29
C VAL A 456 21.09 2.08 4.16
N THR A 457 20.38 0.98 4.45
CA THR A 457 19.70 0.14 3.48
C THR A 457 18.46 0.82 2.90
N GLY A 458 18.01 0.41 1.71
CA GLY A 458 16.70 0.81 1.17
C GLY A 458 15.50 0.28 1.99
N MET A 459 15.73 -0.30 3.16
CA MET A 459 14.72 -0.82 4.09
C MET A 459 14.86 -0.20 5.50
N GLY A 460 15.65 0.88 5.65
CA GLY A 460 15.89 1.53 6.94
C GLY A 460 16.44 0.57 7.99
N SER A 461 16.02 0.73 9.25
CA SER A 461 16.42 -0.14 10.37
C SER A 461 15.41 -1.25 10.66
N SER A 462 14.47 -1.51 9.74
CA SER A 462 13.41 -2.50 9.91
C SER A 462 13.93 -3.93 10.14
N GLU A 463 13.16 -4.75 10.85
CA GLU A 463 13.29 -6.20 10.85
C GLU A 463 12.76 -6.75 9.52
N VAL A 464 13.58 -7.51 8.79
CA VAL A 464 13.24 -8.07 7.48
C VAL A 464 12.89 -9.54 7.62
N THR A 465 11.68 -9.92 7.19
CA THR A 465 11.26 -11.32 7.09
C THR A 465 10.98 -11.67 5.63
N ILE A 466 11.69 -12.67 5.11
CA ILE A 466 11.46 -13.20 3.77
C ILE A 466 10.79 -14.57 3.93
N ALA A 467 9.48 -14.65 3.68
CA ALA A 467 8.78 -15.93 3.67
C ALA A 467 8.96 -16.62 2.32
N SER A 468 8.93 -17.95 2.29
CA SER A 468 8.78 -18.70 1.05
C SER A 468 7.34 -18.57 0.52
N PRO A 469 7.12 -18.19 -0.76
CA PRO A 469 8.09 -18.16 -1.86
C PRO A 469 8.70 -16.79 -2.19
N GLY A 470 8.48 -15.76 -1.36
CA GLY A 470 9.01 -14.41 -1.51
C GLY A 470 10.52 -14.32 -1.80
N THR A 471 10.89 -13.28 -2.54
CA THR A 471 12.26 -12.99 -2.95
C THR A 471 12.62 -11.55 -2.65
N LEU A 472 13.67 -11.34 -1.85
CA LEU A 472 14.34 -10.05 -1.70
C LEU A 472 15.53 -10.02 -2.65
N ASP A 473 15.66 -8.99 -3.48
CA ASP A 473 16.76 -8.81 -4.41
C ASP A 473 17.50 -7.50 -4.10
N ILE A 474 18.78 -7.61 -3.77
CA ILE A 474 19.62 -6.47 -3.44
C ILE A 474 20.50 -6.19 -4.65
N LEU A 475 20.17 -5.15 -5.40
CA LEU A 475 20.96 -4.70 -6.54
C LEU A 475 21.81 -3.50 -6.14
N ALA A 476 23.10 -3.49 -6.49
CA ALA A 476 23.95 -2.31 -6.29
C ALA A 476 24.14 -1.50 -7.59
N SER A 477 23.79 -0.23 -7.58
CA SER A 477 24.78 0.88 -7.55
C SER A 477 24.17 2.25 -7.84
N THR A 478 24.52 3.23 -7.00
CA THR A 478 24.75 4.62 -7.44
C THR A 478 25.97 5.30 -6.76
N ASN A 479 26.55 4.73 -5.70
CA ASN A 479 27.74 5.27 -5.04
C ASN A 479 29.05 4.71 -5.64
N SER A 480 30.16 5.47 -5.52
CA SER A 480 31.46 5.10 -6.11
C SER A 480 32.19 3.96 -5.40
N ALA A 481 31.73 3.53 -4.21
CA ALA A 481 32.37 2.50 -3.40
C ALA A 481 31.90 1.08 -3.78
N GLY A 482 30.60 0.90 -4.01
CA GLY A 482 29.98 -0.33 -4.53
C GLY A 482 29.79 -1.47 -3.52
N ASP A 483 30.39 -1.40 -2.34
CA ASP A 483 30.20 -2.38 -1.25
C ASP A 483 28.82 -2.24 -0.57
N TYR A 484 28.30 -3.33 -0.02
CA TYR A 484 27.03 -3.37 0.69
C TYR A 484 27.10 -4.24 1.95
N THR A 485 26.64 -3.71 3.09
CA THR A 485 26.48 -4.50 4.31
C THR A 485 25.03 -4.47 4.77
N LEU A 486 24.41 -5.64 4.93
CA LEU A 486 23.07 -5.76 5.49
C LEU A 486 23.12 -5.53 7.01
N THR A 487 22.39 -4.51 7.45
CA THR A 487 22.32 -4.11 8.87
C THR A 487 21.00 -4.49 9.54
N ASN A 488 20.04 -4.99 8.76
CA ASN A 488 18.71 -5.37 9.23
C ASN A 488 18.73 -6.77 9.87
N ALA A 489 18.00 -6.93 10.98
CA ALA A 489 17.66 -8.25 11.49
C ALA A 489 16.94 -9.05 10.41
N LEU A 490 17.42 -10.25 10.09
CA LEU A 490 16.94 -11.05 8.97
C LEU A 490 16.35 -12.38 9.44
N LYS A 491 15.14 -12.67 8.96
CA LYS A 491 14.36 -13.86 9.32
C LYS A 491 13.69 -14.49 8.10
N GLY A 492 13.19 -15.70 8.30
CA GLY A 492 12.37 -16.42 7.32
C GLY A 492 13.16 -17.41 6.48
N ASP A 493 12.46 -18.03 5.55
CA ASP A 493 12.90 -19.18 4.76
C ASP A 493 12.87 -18.95 3.24
N GLY A 494 12.58 -17.72 2.80
CA GLY A 494 12.57 -17.32 1.40
C GLY A 494 13.96 -17.11 0.79
N LEU A 495 13.98 -16.44 -0.36
CA LEU A 495 15.21 -16.21 -1.12
C LEU A 495 15.71 -14.77 -0.95
N MET A 496 16.96 -14.62 -0.54
CA MET A 496 17.71 -13.38 -0.67
C MET A 496 18.67 -13.52 -1.85
N ARG A 497 18.41 -12.79 -2.93
CA ARG A 497 19.34 -12.58 -4.03
C ARG A 497 20.08 -11.28 -3.79
N VAL A 498 21.33 -11.28 -4.19
CA VAL A 498 22.10 -10.06 -4.20
C VAL A 498 22.91 -10.06 -5.50
N GLN A 499 23.15 -8.90 -6.07
CA GLN A 499 24.00 -8.72 -7.24
C GLN A 499 24.59 -7.31 -7.17
N LEU A 500 25.89 -7.22 -6.89
CA LEU A 500 26.57 -5.93 -6.79
C LEU A 500 27.04 -5.47 -8.17
N SER A 501 27.55 -4.23 -8.27
CA SER A 501 27.90 -3.62 -9.56
C SER A 501 29.06 -4.28 -10.28
N SER A 502 29.90 -5.01 -9.54
CA SER A 502 31.09 -5.67 -10.04
C SER A 502 31.59 -6.72 -9.04
N TYR A 503 32.31 -7.72 -9.55
CA TYR A 503 32.79 -8.87 -8.76
C TYR A 503 33.77 -8.51 -7.63
N ASP A 504 34.37 -7.31 -7.63
CA ASP A 504 35.31 -6.85 -6.61
C ASP A 504 34.62 -6.23 -5.38
N LYS A 505 33.30 -6.04 -5.42
CA LYS A 505 32.55 -5.41 -4.32
C LYS A 505 32.27 -6.38 -3.20
N MET A 506 32.26 -5.89 -1.97
CA MET A 506 32.03 -6.71 -0.79
C MET A 506 30.54 -6.71 -0.42
N PHE A 507 30.00 -7.90 -0.18
CA PHE A 507 28.77 -8.06 0.59
C PHE A 507 29.10 -8.55 2.01
N GLY A 508 28.31 -8.12 2.99
CA GLY A 508 28.42 -8.63 4.35
C GLY A 508 27.15 -8.48 5.15
N PHE A 509 27.12 -9.15 6.29
CA PHE A 509 26.12 -9.05 7.33
C PHE A 509 26.75 -8.41 8.56
N THR A 510 25.98 -7.62 9.30
CA THR A 510 26.38 -7.18 10.64
C THR A 510 25.83 -8.10 11.71
N HIS A 511 26.34 -7.96 12.95
CA HIS A 511 25.79 -8.60 14.14
C HIS A 511 24.27 -8.43 14.31
N ALA A 512 23.71 -7.29 13.90
CA ALA A 512 22.28 -7.02 14.00
C ALA A 512 21.42 -7.95 13.13
N THR A 513 21.99 -8.56 12.09
CA THR A 513 21.33 -9.55 11.23
C THR A 513 20.81 -10.74 12.02
N GLY A 514 21.52 -11.14 13.07
CA GLY A 514 21.17 -12.30 13.89
C GLY A 514 21.44 -13.63 13.21
N THR A 515 20.76 -14.69 13.65
CA THR A 515 20.96 -16.09 13.19
C THR A 515 19.67 -16.75 12.71
N GLU A 516 18.57 -16.00 12.63
CA GLU A 516 17.22 -16.54 12.42
C GLU A 516 16.88 -16.79 10.95
N PHE A 517 17.66 -16.27 10.00
CA PHE A 517 17.47 -16.56 8.59
C PHE A 517 17.80 -18.02 8.28
N ALA A 518 16.84 -18.71 7.66
CA ALA A 518 16.94 -20.13 7.32
C ALA A 518 16.72 -20.40 5.83
N GLY A 519 16.58 -19.35 5.02
CA GLY A 519 16.34 -19.42 3.59
C GLY A 519 17.61 -19.65 2.78
N VAL A 520 17.63 -19.10 1.56
CA VAL A 520 18.80 -19.16 0.67
C VAL A 520 19.37 -17.77 0.46
N ALA A 521 20.68 -17.62 0.69
CA ALA A 521 21.45 -16.44 0.31
C ALA A 521 22.18 -16.76 -1.01
N GLN A 522 21.62 -16.28 -2.11
CA GLN A 522 22.17 -16.47 -3.46
C GLN A 522 23.10 -15.30 -3.79
N LEU A 523 24.39 -15.60 -3.91
CA LEU A 523 25.40 -14.58 -4.13
C LEU A 523 25.98 -14.64 -5.54
N LYS A 524 25.84 -13.53 -6.28
CA LYS A 524 26.41 -13.27 -7.60
C LYS A 524 27.19 -11.94 -7.62
N ASP A 525 28.18 -11.83 -8.51
CA ASP A 525 28.95 -10.63 -8.89
C ASP A 525 29.54 -9.87 -7.67
N ARG A 526 30.34 -10.53 -6.83
CA ARG A 526 30.98 -9.92 -5.65
C ARG A 526 32.07 -10.76 -4.96
N THR A 527 32.63 -10.21 -3.89
CA THR A 527 33.37 -10.92 -2.84
C THR A 527 32.54 -11.07 -1.54
N PHE A 528 32.75 -12.16 -0.82
CA PHE A 528 32.14 -12.49 0.47
C PHE A 528 33.15 -13.22 1.35
N THR A 529 33.23 -12.91 2.64
CA THR A 529 34.13 -13.61 3.58
C THR A 529 33.31 -14.34 4.62
N LEU A 530 33.45 -15.66 4.70
CA LEU A 530 32.88 -16.46 5.79
C LEU A 530 33.74 -16.28 7.05
N GLU A 531 33.29 -15.36 7.89
CA GLU A 531 33.80 -15.14 9.25
C GLU A 531 32.71 -14.49 10.13
N ARG A 532 32.83 -14.65 11.46
CA ARG A 532 32.08 -13.88 12.46
C ARG A 532 30.58 -13.73 12.13
N ASP A 533 30.11 -12.50 11.90
CA ASP A 533 28.71 -12.16 11.66
C ASP A 533 28.18 -12.77 10.36
N ASN A 534 29.02 -12.93 9.33
CA ASN A 534 28.62 -13.58 8.07
C ASN A 534 28.31 -15.06 8.29
N THR A 535 29.15 -15.75 9.06
CA THR A 535 28.93 -17.15 9.44
C THR A 535 27.70 -17.26 10.35
N ALA A 536 27.56 -16.37 11.33
CA ALA A 536 26.41 -16.35 12.23
C ALA A 536 25.08 -16.17 11.48
N ALA A 537 25.01 -15.21 10.55
CA ALA A 537 23.82 -14.95 9.72
C ALA A 537 23.40 -16.15 8.87
N LEU A 538 24.34 -17.02 8.51
CA LEU A 538 24.11 -18.18 7.67
C LEU A 538 23.98 -19.50 8.44
N THR A 539 23.97 -19.48 9.78
CA THR A 539 23.92 -20.67 10.65
C THR A 539 22.84 -21.67 10.24
N HIS A 540 21.68 -21.21 9.77
CA HIS A 540 20.56 -22.05 9.34
C HIS A 540 20.21 -21.92 7.86
N ALA A 541 20.98 -21.14 7.10
CA ALA A 541 20.70 -20.79 5.71
C ALA A 541 21.61 -21.54 4.73
N MET A 542 21.13 -21.68 3.50
CA MET A 542 21.95 -22.14 2.37
C MET A 542 22.70 -20.95 1.78
N LEU A 543 24.03 -21.03 1.72
CA LEU A 543 24.84 -20.16 0.87
C LEU A 543 24.91 -20.77 -0.53
N GLN A 544 24.32 -20.09 -1.53
CA GLN A 544 24.51 -20.46 -2.93
C GLN A 544 25.50 -19.51 -3.59
N SER A 545 26.65 -20.03 -4.02
CA SER A 545 27.70 -19.26 -4.68
C SER A 545 27.57 -19.37 -6.20
N ASP A 546 26.97 -18.35 -6.81
CA ASP A 546 26.78 -18.26 -8.27
C ASP A 546 28.06 -17.78 -8.98
N SER A 547 28.05 -17.87 -10.31
CA SER A 547 29.11 -17.33 -11.18
C SER A 547 29.55 -15.93 -10.78
N GLU A 548 30.85 -15.67 -10.83
CA GLU A 548 31.49 -14.38 -10.49
C GLU A 548 31.37 -13.97 -9.01
N ASN A 549 30.81 -14.82 -8.13
CA ASN A 549 30.97 -14.67 -6.69
C ASN A 549 32.25 -15.36 -6.21
N THR A 550 33.02 -14.68 -5.37
CA THR A 550 34.17 -15.25 -4.66
C THR A 550 33.91 -15.26 -3.16
N THR A 551 33.93 -16.45 -2.55
CA THR A 551 33.79 -16.63 -1.11
C THR A 551 35.10 -17.08 -0.47
N SER A 552 35.69 -16.24 0.38
CA SER A 552 36.87 -16.60 1.16
C SER A 552 36.47 -17.19 2.50
N VAL A 553 37.14 -18.27 2.92
CA VAL A 553 36.90 -18.94 4.19
C VAL A 553 38.01 -18.56 5.17
N ASN A 554 37.65 -17.83 6.23
CA ASN A 554 38.64 -17.41 7.23
C ASN A 554 38.98 -18.58 8.18
N VAL A 555 40.10 -18.43 8.92
CA VAL A 555 40.62 -19.42 9.86
C VAL A 555 39.55 -19.87 10.87
N GLY A 556 39.52 -21.17 11.13
CA GLY A 556 38.56 -21.84 12.01
C GLY A 556 37.37 -22.47 11.29
N GLU A 557 36.48 -23.09 12.08
CA GLU A 557 35.24 -23.69 11.57
C GLU A 557 34.19 -22.63 11.25
N GLN A 558 33.74 -22.58 10.01
CA GLN A 558 32.62 -21.75 9.56
C GLN A 558 31.35 -22.62 9.46
N SER A 559 30.53 -22.61 10.51
CA SER A 559 29.29 -23.40 10.56
C SER A 559 28.11 -22.64 9.93
N ILE A 560 27.59 -23.15 8.82
CA ILE A 560 26.42 -22.59 8.11
C ILE A 560 25.41 -23.71 7.79
N GLY A 561 24.17 -23.38 7.41
CA GLY A 561 23.14 -24.40 7.18
C GLY A 561 23.44 -25.29 5.96
N GLY A 562 23.81 -24.68 4.85
CA GLY A 562 24.15 -25.39 3.62
C GLY A 562 25.07 -24.60 2.70
N LEU A 563 25.70 -25.30 1.77
CA LEU A 563 26.53 -24.72 0.72
C LEU A 563 26.16 -25.33 -0.64
N ALA A 564 25.85 -24.48 -1.62
CA ALA A 564 25.57 -24.89 -2.99
C ALA A 564 26.48 -24.15 -3.98
N MET A 565 27.13 -24.91 -4.87
CA MET A 565 28.00 -24.36 -5.90
C MET A 565 27.25 -24.20 -7.22
N ASN A 566 27.32 -23.00 -7.80
CA ASN A 566 26.66 -22.65 -9.05
C ASN A 566 27.55 -21.77 -9.95
N GLY A 567 28.82 -22.13 -10.06
CA GLY A 567 29.82 -21.46 -10.88
C GLY A 567 30.70 -20.47 -10.13
N GLY A 568 30.48 -20.23 -8.84
CA GLY A 568 31.31 -19.34 -8.03
C GLY A 568 32.63 -19.97 -7.56
N THR A 569 33.41 -19.17 -6.84
CA THR A 569 34.76 -19.50 -6.37
C THR A 569 34.79 -19.58 -4.85
N LEU A 570 35.39 -20.63 -4.29
CA LEU A 570 35.71 -20.74 -2.86
C LEU A 570 37.22 -20.63 -2.66
N ILE A 571 37.65 -19.84 -1.69
CA ILE A 571 39.08 -19.68 -1.34
C ILE A 571 39.32 -20.21 0.07
N PHE A 572 40.23 -21.17 0.18
CA PHE A 572 40.74 -21.70 1.43
C PHE A 572 42.23 -21.35 1.52
N ASP A 573 42.62 -20.55 2.51
CA ASP A 573 44.02 -20.22 2.77
C ASP A 573 44.67 -21.40 3.51
N THR A 574 44.99 -22.46 2.77
CA THR A 574 45.54 -23.70 3.32
C THR A 574 46.65 -24.20 2.42
N ASP A 575 47.84 -24.38 3.01
CA ASP A 575 49.05 -24.86 2.35
C ASP A 575 48.94 -26.33 1.94
N ILE A 576 48.93 -26.60 0.65
CA ILE A 576 48.92 -27.96 0.09
C ILE A 576 50.03 -28.07 -0.96
N PRO A 577 50.91 -29.09 -0.91
CA PRO A 577 50.84 -30.27 -0.05
C PRO A 577 51.41 -30.05 1.37
N ALA A 578 51.18 -31.04 2.22
CA ALA A 578 51.63 -31.26 3.60
C ALA A 578 50.59 -30.99 4.69
N ALA A 579 49.63 -30.09 4.51
CA ALA A 579 48.58 -29.90 5.52
C ALA A 579 47.81 -31.20 5.79
N THR A 580 47.57 -31.50 7.07
CA THR A 580 46.66 -32.57 7.52
C THR A 580 45.25 -32.06 7.80
N LEU A 581 45.11 -30.74 8.02
CA LEU A 581 43.86 -30.04 8.35
C LEU A 581 43.85 -28.70 7.60
N ALA A 582 42.67 -28.25 7.20
CA ALA A 582 42.52 -26.91 6.65
C ALA A 582 42.59 -25.88 7.78
N GLU A 583 43.22 -24.73 7.53
CA GLU A 583 43.29 -23.64 8.51
C GLU A 583 41.90 -23.03 8.75
N GLY A 584 41.12 -22.90 7.69
CA GLY A 584 39.69 -22.58 7.71
C GLY A 584 38.91 -23.65 6.95
N TYR A 585 37.76 -24.07 7.47
CA TYR A 585 36.88 -25.04 6.79
C TYR A 585 35.41 -24.72 7.03
N ILE A 586 34.55 -25.18 6.13
CA ILE A 586 33.10 -24.99 6.22
C ILE A 586 32.45 -26.24 6.82
N SER A 587 31.48 -26.06 7.71
CA SER A 587 30.68 -27.14 8.31
C SER A 587 29.22 -26.90 7.98
N VAL A 588 28.57 -27.85 7.29
CA VAL A 588 27.20 -27.74 6.77
C VAL A 588 26.36 -28.98 7.03
N ASP A 589 25.04 -28.80 7.03
CA ASP A 589 24.13 -29.96 6.96
C ASP A 589 24.08 -30.51 5.53
N THR A 590 24.05 -29.62 4.52
CA THR A 590 23.94 -30.01 3.11
C THR A 590 24.98 -29.31 2.24
N LEU A 591 25.75 -30.09 1.49
CA LEU A 591 26.64 -29.64 0.42
C LEU A 591 26.08 -30.06 -0.95
N VAL A 592 25.93 -29.11 -1.86
CA VAL A 592 25.49 -29.33 -3.25
C VAL A 592 26.62 -28.95 -4.20
N VAL A 593 27.25 -29.96 -4.81
CA VAL A 593 28.37 -29.84 -5.75
C VAL A 593 28.14 -30.80 -6.91
N GLY A 594 27.57 -30.31 -8.00
CA GLY A 594 27.20 -31.12 -9.16
C GLY A 594 25.88 -30.65 -9.76
N ALA A 595 25.77 -30.72 -11.08
CA ALA A 595 24.63 -30.15 -11.80
C ALA A 595 23.32 -30.83 -11.38
N GLY A 596 22.30 -30.04 -11.06
CA GLY A 596 20.99 -30.56 -10.72
C GLY A 596 20.12 -29.60 -9.92
N ASP A 597 18.97 -30.14 -9.52
CA ASP A 597 18.01 -29.45 -8.68
C ASP A 597 18.22 -29.85 -7.21
N TYR A 598 18.09 -28.90 -6.30
CA TYR A 598 18.00 -29.17 -4.87
C TYR A 598 16.78 -28.44 -4.29
N THR A 599 16.20 -29.01 -3.23
CA THR A 599 15.11 -28.39 -2.49
C THR A 599 15.63 -27.90 -1.15
N TRP A 600 15.37 -26.64 -0.84
CA TRP A 600 15.67 -26.06 0.47
C TRP A 600 14.43 -25.35 1.00
N LYS A 601 14.01 -25.69 2.22
CA LYS A 601 12.80 -25.16 2.88
C LYS A 601 11.56 -25.14 1.97
N GLY A 602 11.40 -26.16 1.13
CA GLY A 602 10.25 -26.32 0.24
C GLY A 602 10.33 -25.58 -1.10
N ARG A 603 11.36 -24.77 -1.35
CA ARG A 603 11.63 -24.15 -2.65
C ARG A 603 12.67 -24.95 -3.44
N ASN A 604 12.45 -25.10 -4.74
CA ASN A 604 13.39 -25.77 -5.65
C ASN A 604 14.34 -24.76 -6.26
N TYR A 605 15.61 -25.12 -6.30
CA TYR A 605 16.70 -24.33 -6.86
C TYR A 605 17.44 -25.18 -7.88
N GLN A 606 17.91 -24.55 -8.96
CA GLN A 606 18.71 -25.21 -9.98
C GLN A 606 20.13 -24.67 -9.92
N VAL A 607 21.11 -25.58 -9.94
CA VAL A 607 22.52 -25.22 -9.99
C VAL A 607 23.22 -25.97 -11.11
N ASN A 608 24.18 -25.32 -11.75
CA ASN A 608 25.08 -25.96 -12.70
C ASN A 608 26.10 -26.87 -11.99
N GLY A 609 26.28 -26.72 -10.67
CA GLY A 609 27.15 -27.54 -9.85
C GLY A 609 28.65 -27.45 -10.16
N THR A 610 29.03 -26.45 -10.94
CA THR A 610 30.42 -26.12 -11.28
C THR A 610 30.93 -25.02 -10.36
N GLY A 611 32.22 -24.70 -10.45
CA GLY A 611 32.85 -23.65 -9.68
C GLY A 611 34.32 -23.93 -9.46
N ASP A 612 35.01 -22.98 -8.84
CA ASP A 612 36.43 -23.08 -8.55
C ASP A 612 36.67 -23.20 -7.03
N VAL A 613 37.68 -23.99 -6.66
CA VAL A 613 38.18 -24.09 -5.29
C VAL A 613 39.66 -23.72 -5.31
N LEU A 614 40.04 -22.68 -4.59
CA LEU A 614 41.40 -22.17 -4.50
C LEU A 614 42.02 -22.58 -3.17
N ILE A 615 43.29 -22.98 -3.24
CA ILE A 615 44.16 -23.37 -2.13
C ILE A 615 45.55 -22.75 -2.34
N ASP A 616 46.38 -22.67 -1.29
CA ASP A 616 47.79 -22.31 -1.49
C ASP A 616 48.57 -23.53 -1.98
N VAL A 617 49.20 -23.40 -3.16
CA VAL A 617 50.12 -24.41 -3.71
C VAL A 617 51.47 -23.73 -3.93
N PRO A 618 52.37 -23.78 -2.93
CA PRO A 618 53.60 -23.02 -2.95
C PRO A 618 54.53 -23.37 -4.13
N LYS A 619 55.18 -22.36 -4.71
CA LYS A 619 56.11 -22.47 -5.84
C LYS A 619 57.43 -21.73 -5.53
N PRO A 620 58.50 -22.39 -5.04
CA PRO A 620 58.62 -23.82 -4.71
C PRO A 620 57.91 -24.17 -3.39
N TRP A 621 57.59 -25.45 -3.19
CA TRP A 621 57.16 -25.98 -1.90
C TRP A 621 58.37 -26.14 -0.99
N ASN A 622 58.39 -25.38 0.10
CA ASN A 622 59.43 -25.47 1.11
C ASN A 622 59.09 -26.59 2.08
N ASP A 623 59.84 -27.69 2.00
CA ASP A 623 59.68 -28.83 2.89
C ASP A 623 59.91 -28.39 4.34
N PRO A 624 58.89 -28.49 5.22
CA PRO A 624 59.01 -28.10 6.61
C PRO A 624 59.91 -29.06 7.40
N ILE A 625 60.37 -30.20 6.85
CA ILE A 625 61.22 -31.18 7.55
C ILE A 625 60.56 -31.71 8.83
N ALA A 626 59.39 -32.34 8.68
CA ALA A 626 58.69 -33.06 9.76
C ALA A 626 58.48 -32.22 11.06
N ASN A 627 58.14 -30.94 10.89
CA ASN A 627 58.04 -29.97 12.00
C ASN A 627 56.94 -30.28 13.02
N ASN A 628 55.77 -30.79 12.61
CA ASN A 628 54.65 -31.06 13.52
C ASN A 628 53.71 -32.17 13.00
N PRO A 629 53.71 -33.38 13.60
CA PRO A 629 52.90 -34.51 13.12
C PRO A 629 51.37 -34.29 13.22
N LEU A 630 50.91 -33.28 13.96
CA LEU A 630 49.48 -33.00 14.10
C LEU A 630 48.93 -32.16 12.95
N THR A 631 49.77 -31.35 12.30
CA THR A 631 49.34 -30.34 11.32
C THR A 631 50.02 -30.48 9.97
N THR A 632 51.19 -31.14 9.92
CA THR A 632 51.95 -31.33 8.70
C THR A 632 52.39 -32.78 8.53
N LEU A 633 52.24 -33.31 7.33
CA LEU A 633 52.88 -34.53 6.89
C LEU A 633 54.36 -34.26 6.56
N ASN A 634 55.21 -35.25 6.77
CA ASN A 634 56.56 -35.25 6.22
C ASN A 634 56.53 -35.72 4.75
N LEU A 635 57.60 -35.44 4.00
CA LEU A 635 57.64 -35.71 2.55
C LEU A 635 57.40 -37.18 2.18
N LEU A 636 57.76 -38.15 3.03
CA LEU A 636 57.51 -39.56 2.74
C LEU A 636 56.06 -39.95 2.97
N GLU A 637 55.37 -39.32 3.92
CA GLU A 637 53.94 -39.54 4.17
C GLU A 637 53.06 -39.00 3.03
N HIS A 638 53.62 -38.23 2.09
CA HIS A 638 52.86 -37.71 0.94
C HIS A 638 52.48 -38.79 -0.09
N ASP A 639 53.09 -39.97 -0.06
CA ASP A 639 52.75 -41.09 -0.97
C ASP A 639 51.67 -42.03 -0.40
N ASP A 640 51.17 -41.75 0.81
CA ASP A 640 50.18 -42.57 1.47
C ASP A 640 48.79 -42.51 0.82
N SER A 641 48.02 -43.60 0.95
CA SER A 641 46.81 -43.84 0.16
C SER A 641 45.58 -42.99 0.56
N HIS A 642 45.73 -42.08 1.54
CA HIS A 642 44.63 -41.26 2.08
C HIS A 642 45.07 -39.84 2.44
N VAL A 643 46.03 -39.29 1.70
CA VAL A 643 46.50 -37.93 1.93
C VAL A 643 45.50 -36.94 1.34
N GLY A 644 44.72 -36.30 2.21
CA GLY A 644 43.73 -35.32 1.80
C GLY A 644 43.29 -34.40 2.94
N VAL A 645 42.94 -33.17 2.58
CA VAL A 645 42.52 -32.11 3.50
C VAL A 645 41.02 -31.88 3.32
N GLN A 646 40.25 -31.99 4.40
CA GLN A 646 38.82 -31.68 4.39
C GLN A 646 38.60 -30.17 4.36
N LEU A 647 38.02 -29.67 3.27
CA LEU A 647 37.70 -28.25 3.10
C LEU A 647 36.25 -27.94 3.53
N VAL A 648 35.35 -28.89 3.27
CA VAL A 648 33.95 -28.80 3.70
C VAL A 648 33.57 -30.10 4.39
N LYS A 649 32.99 -29.99 5.58
CA LYS A 649 32.35 -31.07 6.31
C LYS A 649 30.83 -30.97 6.10
N ALA A 650 30.18 -32.07 5.72
CA ALA A 650 28.78 -32.10 5.34
C ALA A 650 28.07 -33.40 5.79
N GLN A 651 26.87 -33.29 6.35
CA GLN A 651 26.05 -34.47 6.68
C GLN A 651 25.38 -35.08 5.45
N THR A 652 25.01 -34.25 4.48
CA THR A 652 24.42 -34.64 3.20
C THR A 652 25.25 -34.05 2.08
N VAL A 653 25.62 -34.88 1.10
CA VAL A 653 26.34 -34.44 -0.10
C VAL A 653 25.51 -34.81 -1.33
N ILE A 654 25.22 -33.81 -2.16
CA ILE A 654 24.53 -33.96 -3.44
C ILE A 654 25.53 -33.65 -4.55
N GLY A 655 25.83 -34.67 -5.38
CA GLY A 655 26.76 -34.59 -6.50
C GLY A 655 28.21 -34.99 -6.16
N SER A 656 29.17 -34.57 -7.00
CA SER A 656 30.57 -34.96 -6.92
C SER A 656 31.50 -33.75 -6.93
N GLY A 657 32.50 -33.72 -6.03
CA GLY A 657 33.55 -32.69 -6.03
C GLY A 657 34.37 -32.63 -7.33
N GLY A 658 34.35 -33.68 -8.16
CA GLY A 658 34.98 -33.68 -9.47
C GLY A 658 34.29 -32.79 -10.51
N SER A 659 33.15 -32.16 -10.19
CA SER A 659 32.53 -31.12 -11.04
C SER A 659 33.12 -29.72 -10.79
N LEU A 660 33.98 -29.57 -9.79
CA LEU A 660 34.68 -28.33 -9.47
C LEU A 660 36.11 -28.35 -10.00
N THR A 661 36.66 -27.16 -10.27
CA THR A 661 38.06 -27.01 -10.69
C THR A 661 38.93 -26.64 -9.49
N LEU A 662 40.05 -27.34 -9.31
CA LEU A 662 41.05 -26.96 -8.31
C LEU A 662 42.00 -25.92 -8.91
N ARG A 663 42.21 -24.81 -8.22
CA ARG A 663 43.14 -23.74 -8.61
C ARG A 663 44.06 -23.36 -7.46
N ASP A 664 45.19 -22.74 -7.77
CA ASP A 664 46.02 -22.09 -6.75
C ASP A 664 45.51 -20.67 -6.44
N LEU A 665 46.04 -20.02 -5.39
CA LEU A 665 45.65 -18.66 -5.01
C LEU A 665 45.90 -17.59 -6.08
N GLN A 666 46.68 -17.90 -7.14
CA GLN A 666 46.86 -17.01 -8.29
C GLN A 666 45.79 -17.22 -9.37
N GLY A 667 44.94 -18.24 -9.23
CA GLY A 667 43.89 -18.60 -10.16
C GLY A 667 44.34 -19.58 -11.25
N ASP A 668 45.58 -20.06 -11.23
CA ASP A 668 46.05 -21.06 -12.19
C ASP A 668 45.46 -22.42 -11.82
N GLU A 669 45.09 -23.22 -12.83
CA GLU A 669 44.59 -24.58 -12.59
C GLU A 669 45.67 -25.45 -11.94
N VAL A 670 45.28 -26.18 -10.90
CA VAL A 670 46.10 -27.25 -10.32
C VAL A 670 45.74 -28.52 -11.08
N GLU A 671 46.47 -28.76 -12.16
CA GLU A 671 46.28 -29.95 -13.00
C GLU A 671 46.32 -31.24 -12.16
N ALA A 672 45.56 -32.24 -12.61
CA ALA A 672 45.48 -33.52 -11.90
C ALA A 672 46.83 -34.23 -11.76
N ASP A 673 47.78 -33.93 -12.64
CA ASP A 673 49.19 -34.33 -12.56
C ASP A 673 50.05 -33.06 -12.58
N LYS A 674 50.72 -32.73 -11.46
CA LYS A 674 51.49 -31.48 -11.32
C LYS A 674 52.87 -31.76 -10.72
N THR A 675 53.91 -31.24 -11.37
CA THR A 675 55.27 -31.25 -10.82
C THR A 675 55.46 -30.02 -9.93
N LEU A 676 55.97 -30.24 -8.71
CA LEU A 676 56.30 -29.19 -7.75
C LEU A 676 57.80 -29.20 -7.45
N HIS A 677 58.42 -28.01 -7.50
CA HIS A 677 59.77 -27.82 -7.00
C HIS A 677 59.80 -28.01 -5.48
N ILE A 678 60.63 -28.93 -5.01
CA ILE A 678 60.84 -29.21 -3.58
C ILE A 678 62.09 -28.47 -3.12
N ALA A 679 61.92 -27.54 -2.17
CA ALA A 679 63.00 -26.76 -1.59
C ALA A 679 63.25 -27.13 -0.12
N GLN A 680 64.52 -27.16 0.27
CA GLN A 680 64.96 -27.29 1.67
C GLN A 680 65.90 -26.13 2.00
N ASN A 681 65.64 -25.45 3.12
CA ASN A 681 66.37 -24.24 3.52
C ASN A 681 66.44 -23.18 2.40
N GLY A 682 65.35 -23.02 1.63
CA GLY A 682 65.23 -22.04 0.54
C GLY A 682 65.98 -22.40 -0.75
N THR A 683 66.56 -23.60 -0.86
CA THR A 683 67.19 -24.10 -2.09
C THR A 683 66.35 -25.22 -2.69
N VAL A 684 66.01 -25.14 -3.98
CA VAL A 684 65.34 -26.24 -4.70
C VAL A 684 66.31 -27.42 -4.83
N VAL A 685 65.91 -28.57 -4.30
CA VAL A 685 66.75 -29.79 -4.23
C VAL A 685 66.17 -30.98 -5.00
N ALA A 686 64.87 -30.97 -5.33
CA ALA A 686 64.20 -32.04 -6.08
C ALA A 686 62.96 -31.54 -6.83
N GLU A 687 62.46 -32.35 -7.77
CA GLU A 687 61.11 -32.26 -8.33
C GLU A 687 60.23 -33.36 -7.74
N GLY A 688 59.02 -33.03 -7.27
CA GLY A 688 58.01 -34.00 -6.87
C GLY A 688 56.87 -34.05 -7.87
N ASP A 689 56.56 -35.22 -8.42
CA ASP A 689 55.40 -35.43 -9.29
C ASP A 689 54.19 -35.80 -8.44
N TYR A 690 53.17 -34.94 -8.41
CA TYR A 690 51.97 -35.11 -7.57
C TYR A 690 50.74 -35.39 -8.42
N GLY A 691 49.80 -36.15 -7.85
CA GLY A 691 48.43 -36.25 -8.36
C GLY A 691 47.44 -35.49 -7.50
N PHE A 692 46.81 -34.43 -8.01
CA PHE A 692 45.82 -33.60 -7.28
C PHE A 692 44.38 -33.90 -7.72
N ARG A 693 43.43 -33.96 -6.78
CA ARG A 693 41.99 -34.15 -7.08
C ARG A 693 41.09 -33.52 -6.03
N LEU A 694 40.00 -32.90 -6.48
CA LEU A 694 38.83 -32.64 -5.64
C LEU A 694 37.93 -33.88 -5.62
N THR A 695 37.54 -34.32 -4.42
CA THR A 695 36.58 -35.42 -4.26
C THR A 695 35.56 -35.10 -3.20
N THR A 696 34.41 -35.76 -3.28
CA THR A 696 33.43 -35.79 -2.19
C THR A 696 33.27 -37.19 -1.62
N ALA A 697 32.97 -37.25 -0.34
CA ALA A 697 32.60 -38.48 0.36
C ALA A 697 31.15 -38.35 0.87
N PRO A 698 30.26 -39.32 0.55
CA PRO A 698 28.87 -39.29 1.01
C PRO A 698 28.78 -39.22 2.54
N GLY A 699 28.04 -38.24 3.05
CA GLY A 699 27.88 -38.03 4.49
C GLY A 699 29.13 -37.53 5.23
N ASP A 700 30.11 -37.02 4.48
CA ASP A 700 31.36 -36.51 5.06
C ASP A 700 31.73 -35.12 4.51
N GLY A 701 31.83 -34.93 3.18
CA GLY A 701 32.02 -33.60 2.59
C GLY A 701 33.01 -33.53 1.42
N LEU A 702 33.70 -32.40 1.27
CA LEU A 702 34.62 -32.06 0.15
C LEU A 702 36.08 -32.07 0.61
N TYR A 703 36.93 -32.70 -0.19
CA TYR A 703 38.36 -32.86 0.08
C TYR A 703 39.22 -32.43 -1.10
N VAL A 704 40.37 -31.84 -0.79
CA VAL A 704 41.52 -31.84 -1.72
C VAL A 704 42.39 -33.02 -1.36
N ASN A 705 42.56 -33.95 -2.30
CA ASN A 705 43.47 -35.08 -2.16
C ASN A 705 44.70 -34.83 -3.01
N TYR A 706 45.84 -35.24 -2.49
CA TYR A 706 47.10 -35.21 -3.23
C TYR A 706 47.91 -36.49 -2.94
N GLY A 707 48.82 -36.85 -3.84
CA GLY A 707 49.72 -37.98 -3.62
C GLY A 707 51.01 -37.83 -4.40
N LEU A 708 52.15 -37.96 -3.73
CA LEU A 708 53.46 -37.99 -4.35
C LEU A 708 53.65 -39.30 -5.11
N LYS A 709 53.93 -39.23 -6.41
CA LYS A 709 54.10 -40.39 -7.30
C LYS A 709 55.56 -40.70 -7.59
N ALA A 710 56.38 -39.67 -7.69
CA ALA A 710 57.81 -39.78 -7.96
C ALA A 710 58.55 -38.57 -7.41
N LEU A 711 59.82 -38.79 -7.04
CA LEU A 711 60.70 -37.76 -6.50
C LEU A 711 62.04 -37.80 -7.21
N ASN A 712 62.37 -36.71 -7.91
CA ASN A 712 63.57 -36.59 -8.74
C ASN A 712 64.55 -35.60 -8.12
N ILE A 713 65.56 -36.10 -7.40
CA ILE A 713 66.57 -35.26 -6.75
C ILE A 713 67.50 -34.65 -7.81
N HIS A 714 67.71 -33.33 -7.71
CA HIS A 714 68.58 -32.60 -8.64
C HIS A 714 70.05 -33.03 -8.47
N GLY A 715 70.78 -33.11 -9.58
CA GLY A 715 72.19 -33.50 -9.56
C GLY A 715 73.03 -32.58 -8.68
N GLY A 716 73.74 -33.16 -7.70
CA GLY A 716 74.60 -32.42 -6.78
C GLY A 716 73.88 -31.77 -5.59
N GLN A 717 72.56 -31.91 -5.49
CA GLN A 717 71.78 -31.48 -4.32
C GLN A 717 71.64 -32.61 -3.29
N LYS A 718 71.32 -32.25 -2.05
CA LYS A 718 71.00 -33.19 -0.98
C LYS A 718 69.57 -32.95 -0.51
N LEU A 719 68.72 -33.97 -0.64
CA LEU A 719 67.41 -34.01 -0.02
C LEU A 719 67.54 -34.74 1.33
N THR A 720 67.05 -34.10 2.40
CA THR A 720 67.01 -34.70 3.74
C THR A 720 65.61 -35.24 3.99
N LEU A 721 65.49 -36.54 4.27
CA LEU A 721 64.24 -37.16 4.71
C LEU A 721 64.31 -37.36 6.22
N ALA A 722 63.28 -36.92 6.94
CA ALA A 722 63.25 -36.96 8.39
C ALA A 722 61.90 -37.50 8.88
N GLU A 723 61.96 -38.31 9.94
CA GLU A 723 60.79 -38.70 10.72
C GLU A 723 60.31 -37.53 11.59
N HIS A 724 59.06 -37.58 12.04
CA HIS A 724 58.55 -36.62 13.02
C HIS A 724 59.31 -36.72 14.35
N GLY A 725 59.59 -35.58 14.96
CA GLY A 725 60.25 -35.52 16.26
C GLY A 725 59.51 -36.33 17.32
N GLY A 726 60.14 -37.38 17.86
CA GLY A 726 59.56 -38.26 18.88
C GLY A 726 58.82 -39.49 18.37
N ALA A 727 58.89 -39.80 17.06
CA ALA A 727 58.42 -41.08 16.53
C ALA A 727 59.17 -42.28 17.16
N TYR A 728 58.48 -43.39 17.43
CA TYR A 728 59.08 -44.61 17.98
C TYR A 728 58.38 -45.87 17.45
N GLY A 729 59.13 -46.96 17.28
CA GLY A 729 58.57 -48.21 16.76
C GLY A 729 58.19 -48.11 15.28
N ALA A 730 57.03 -48.64 14.89
CA ALA A 730 56.61 -48.69 13.48
C ALA A 730 56.30 -47.30 12.86
N THR A 731 56.04 -46.27 13.67
CA THR A 731 55.79 -44.90 13.18
C THR A 731 57.07 -44.10 12.91
N ALA A 732 58.23 -44.65 13.30
CA ALA A 732 59.57 -44.15 12.96
C ALA A 732 60.11 -44.79 11.66
N ASP A 733 59.42 -45.82 11.15
CA ASP A 733 59.85 -46.55 9.96
C ASP A 733 59.49 -45.72 8.72
N MET A 734 60.50 -45.10 8.13
CA MET A 734 60.38 -44.28 6.93
C MET A 734 60.34 -45.18 5.69
N SER A 735 59.14 -45.59 5.27
CA SER A 735 58.92 -46.35 4.04
C SER A 735 58.25 -45.50 2.96
N ALA A 736 58.78 -45.54 1.74
CA ALA A 736 58.09 -45.07 0.53
C ALA A 736 57.39 -46.26 -0.15
N LYS A 737 56.24 -46.01 -0.78
CA LYS A 737 55.46 -47.03 -1.51
C LYS A 737 55.93 -47.30 -2.93
#